data_AF-A0ABC8LA55-F1
#
_entry.id   AF-A0ABC8LA55-F1
#
_cell.length_a   1.000
_cell.length_b   1.000
_cell.length_c   1.000
_cell.angle_alpha   90.00
_cell.angle_beta   90.00
_cell.angle_gamma   90.00
#
_symmetry.space_group_name_H-M   'P 1'
#
loop_
_entity.id
_entity.type
_entity.pdbx_description
1 polymer ?
#
loop_
_entity_poly.entity_id
_entity_poly.type
_entity_poly.pdbx_seq_one_letter_code
_entity_poly.pdbx_strand_id
1 'polypeptide(L)'
;MVVVVHGVSLTPALLVSSAFPLPLSSSSNSTVSFFLKKRPLSRKIFAGNQSAKFDSKSKAISASSKKVLVPDNVDDGASLVTDDALLQGPSSVSQEPQILHLESQTMDGSGVTEDQASVSVNSSKVVKEKEVVRPTTVPPPGNGQVIYEIDPMLRSYKDHLDYRYRQYKRLREEIDKYEGGLEAFSRGYEKLGFLRSDAGITYREWAPGAKSASLIGDFNNWNPNADIMTRNEFGVWEIFLPNNTDGSPAIPHGSRVKIRMDTPSGIKDSIPAWIKFSVQAPGEIPFNGIYYDPPEEEKYVFKHPQPKRPKSLRIYESHVGMSSTEPMINTYANFRDDVLPRIKKLGYNAVQIMAIQEHSYYASFGYHVTNFFAPSSRCGTPEDLKSLIDRAHELGLLVLMDIVHSHASKNTLDGLNMFDGTDAHYFHSGPRGYHWMWDSRLFNYGSWEVLRYLLSNARWWLEEYKFDGFRFDGVTSMMYTHHGLSVGFTGNYTEYFGLETDVDAVNYLMLVNDMIHGLYPEAVTVGEDVSGMPTFCIPVQDGGVGFDYRLHMAIADKWIEILKKRDEDWKMGDIIYTLTNRRWSEKCIAYAESHDQALVGDKTIAFWLMDKDMYDFMAVDRPSTPLVDRGIALHKMIRLITMGLGGEGYLNFMGNEFGHPEWIDFPRGEQRLSDGSVIPGNNFSYDKCRRRFDLGDADYLRYHGLQEFDRAMQHLEEKYGFMTSEHQFISRKDEGDRVIVFERGDLVFVFNFHWTSSYFDYRIGCSKPGKYKIVLDSDDPLFGGFGRLDPKSEYFTFEGAYDGRPSSFMVYTPCRTAVVYALADRDDALESLDPKP
;
A
#
# COMPACT_ATOMS: atom_id res chain seq x y z
N MET A 1 3.54 15.29 -9.97
CA MET A 1 2.77 14.90 -8.79
C MET A 1 1.66 14.00 -9.30
N VAL A 2 1.61 12.74 -8.90
CA VAL A 2 0.45 11.89 -9.21
C VAL A 2 -0.66 12.30 -8.25
N VAL A 3 -1.27 13.44 -8.54
CA VAL A 3 -2.67 13.63 -8.16
C VAL A 3 -3.43 12.87 -9.23
N VAL A 4 -4.26 11.90 -8.85
CA VAL A 4 -5.32 11.44 -9.73
C VAL A 4 -6.26 12.63 -9.88
N VAL A 5 -6.03 13.47 -10.89
CA VAL A 5 -6.88 14.64 -11.17
C VAL A 5 -8.21 14.10 -11.65
N HIS A 6 -9.11 13.87 -10.69
CA HIS A 6 -10.48 13.46 -10.94
C HIS A 6 -11.12 14.55 -11.81
N GLY A 7 -11.31 14.22 -13.09
CA GLY A 7 -11.82 15.14 -14.08
C GLY A 7 -13.25 15.51 -13.72
N VAL A 8 -13.45 16.69 -13.14
CA VAL A 8 -14.78 17.26 -12.88
C VAL A 8 -15.42 17.57 -14.23
N SER A 9 -16.10 16.56 -14.79
CA SER A 9 -16.92 16.68 -15.97
C SER A 9 -18.15 17.53 -15.63
N LEU A 10 -18.08 18.81 -15.98
CA LEU A 10 -19.24 19.68 -16.00
C LEU A 10 -20.20 19.18 -17.09
N THR A 11 -21.25 18.46 -16.68
CA THR A 11 -22.31 18.02 -17.59
C THR A 11 -22.94 19.23 -18.30
N PRO A 12 -23.00 19.27 -19.65
CA PRO A 12 -23.70 20.32 -20.36
C PRO A 12 -25.21 20.13 -20.23
N ALA A 13 -25.90 21.15 -19.69
CA ALA A 13 -27.35 21.13 -19.59
C ALA A 13 -28.02 21.16 -20.99
N LEU A 14 -29.12 20.43 -21.13
CA LEU A 14 -29.89 20.29 -22.36
C LEU A 14 -30.39 21.64 -22.92
N LEU A 15 -30.02 21.93 -24.17
CA LEU A 15 -30.63 23.00 -24.97
C LEU A 15 -31.97 22.53 -25.54
N VAL A 16 -33.07 23.17 -25.12
CA VAL A 16 -34.36 23.10 -25.82
C VAL A 16 -34.65 24.46 -26.45
N SER A 17 -35.05 24.43 -27.72
CA SER A 17 -35.28 25.59 -28.58
C SER A 17 -36.59 26.32 -28.29
N SER A 18 -36.57 27.66 -28.24
CA SER A 18 -37.66 28.51 -28.76
C SER A 18 -37.27 29.98 -29.00
N ALA A 19 -37.36 30.39 -30.26
CA ALA A 19 -37.61 31.72 -30.85
C ALA A 19 -37.40 33.08 -30.09
N PHE A 20 -36.82 34.03 -30.85
CA PHE A 20 -36.85 35.50 -30.75
C PHE A 20 -38.28 36.12 -30.64
N PRO A 21 -38.49 37.44 -30.32
CA PRO A 21 -37.56 38.57 -30.53
C PRO A 21 -37.40 39.67 -29.44
N LEU A 22 -36.38 40.52 -29.68
CA LEU A 22 -36.12 41.89 -29.19
C LEU A 22 -37.36 42.82 -29.26
N PRO A 23 -37.47 43.94 -28.48
CA PRO A 23 -36.47 45.03 -28.54
C PRO A 23 -36.33 46.06 -27.35
N LEU A 24 -35.47 47.08 -27.60
CA LEU A 24 -35.42 48.46 -27.05
C LEU A 24 -34.71 48.80 -25.70
N SER A 25 -33.49 49.34 -25.85
CA SER A 25 -32.94 50.60 -25.26
C SER A 25 -33.19 51.00 -23.79
N SER A 26 -32.10 51.30 -23.05
CA SER A 26 -31.65 52.68 -22.74
C SER A 26 -30.52 52.75 -21.67
N SER A 27 -29.60 53.72 -21.81
CA SER A 27 -28.71 54.33 -20.76
C SER A 27 -27.81 53.43 -19.87
N SER A 28 -26.63 53.84 -19.37
CA SER A 28 -25.83 55.05 -19.57
C SER A 28 -24.39 54.86 -19.03
N ASN A 29 -23.43 55.58 -19.61
CA ASN A 29 -22.09 55.93 -19.12
C ASN A 29 -21.72 55.57 -17.65
N SER A 30 -20.53 55.00 -17.44
CA SER A 30 -19.32 55.81 -17.17
C SER A 30 -18.07 54.97 -16.95
N THR A 31 -16.93 55.49 -17.42
CA THR A 31 -15.61 54.86 -17.32
C THR A 31 -14.70 55.71 -16.42
N VAL A 32 -14.09 55.13 -15.38
CA VAL A 32 -12.96 55.75 -14.67
C VAL A 32 -11.91 54.69 -14.33
N SER A 33 -10.66 54.97 -14.73
CA SER A 33 -9.47 54.15 -14.44
C SER A 33 -8.83 54.57 -13.10
N PHE A 34 -8.24 53.62 -12.37
CA PHE A 34 -7.43 53.91 -11.19
C PHE A 34 -5.96 53.51 -11.39
N PHE A 35 -5.10 54.52 -11.46
CA PHE A 35 -3.66 54.39 -11.19
C PHE A 35 -3.39 54.52 -9.69
N LEU A 36 -2.44 53.76 -9.15
CA LEU A 36 -1.88 54.04 -7.81
C LEU A 36 -0.34 53.92 -7.82
N LYS A 37 0.30 54.94 -7.26
CA LYS A 37 1.76 55.17 -7.31
C LYS A 37 2.46 54.60 -6.07
N LYS A 38 3.69 54.10 -6.27
CA LYS A 38 4.67 53.89 -5.18
C LYS A 38 5.10 55.22 -4.53
N ARG A 39 5.38 55.21 -3.23
CA ARG A 39 6.52 55.94 -2.61
C ARG A 39 6.88 55.36 -1.22
N PRO A 40 8.17 55.37 -0.82
CA PRO A 40 8.64 54.77 0.44
C PRO A 40 8.89 55.80 1.55
N LEU A 41 9.11 55.35 2.80
CA LEU A 41 9.67 56.15 3.89
C LEU A 41 10.45 55.29 4.89
N SER A 42 11.32 55.93 5.68
CA SER A 42 12.38 55.31 6.49
C SER A 42 12.48 55.93 7.89
N ARG A 43 12.86 55.14 8.92
CA ARG A 43 13.98 55.41 9.88
C ARG A 43 13.95 54.59 11.20
N LYS A 44 15.07 53.88 11.42
CA LYS A 44 15.94 53.78 12.63
C LYS A 44 15.42 53.64 14.09
N ILE A 45 15.83 52.49 14.69
CA ILE A 45 16.68 52.28 15.90
C ILE A 45 16.25 52.80 17.30
N PHE A 46 16.06 51.84 18.23
CA PHE A 46 16.63 51.70 19.62
C PHE A 46 15.73 50.71 20.42
N ALA A 47 16.14 49.90 21.42
CA ALA A 47 17.42 49.45 22.03
C ALA A 47 17.17 48.01 22.59
N GLY A 48 18.02 47.26 23.33
CA GLY A 48 19.39 47.41 23.87
C GLY A 48 19.84 46.10 24.55
N ASN A 49 21.14 45.92 24.83
CA ASN A 49 21.71 44.70 25.45
C ASN A 49 21.55 44.64 26.97
N GLN A 50 21.37 43.45 27.54
CA GLN A 50 22.10 43.02 28.74
C GLN A 50 22.20 41.49 28.86
N SER A 51 23.32 41.02 29.42
CA SER A 51 23.68 39.61 29.53
C SER A 51 23.87 39.19 30.99
N ALA A 52 23.53 37.94 31.31
CA ALA A 52 23.94 37.27 32.54
C ALA A 52 24.19 35.77 32.27
N LYS A 53 25.20 35.20 32.93
CA LYS A 53 25.64 33.79 32.83
C LYS A 53 25.40 33.05 34.16
N PHE A 54 25.63 31.75 34.10
CA PHE A 54 25.77 30.72 35.15
C PHE A 54 24.48 29.94 35.49
N ASP A 55 24.47 28.63 35.70
CA ASP A 55 25.34 27.49 35.31
C ASP A 55 24.71 26.20 35.89
N SER A 56 25.14 25.06 35.35
CA SER A 56 25.22 23.72 36.00
C SER A 56 24.11 22.64 35.83
N LYS A 57 24.40 21.72 34.91
CA LYS A 57 24.44 20.24 35.05
C LYS A 57 23.23 19.48 35.66
N SER A 58 22.63 18.59 34.85
CA SER A 58 22.87 17.13 35.03
C SER A 58 22.61 16.27 33.77
N LYS A 59 23.65 15.49 33.43
CA LYS A 59 23.74 14.21 32.72
C LYS A 59 22.47 13.58 32.10
N ALA A 60 22.47 13.44 30.78
CA ALA A 60 21.92 12.28 30.07
C ALA A 60 23.08 11.43 29.53
N ILE A 61 22.95 10.09 29.55
CA ILE A 61 23.96 9.15 29.04
C ILE A 61 23.51 8.71 27.65
N SER A 62 24.26 9.06 26.60
CA SER A 62 24.09 8.47 25.28
C SER A 62 25.11 7.36 25.06
N ALA A 63 24.62 6.15 24.77
CA ALA A 63 25.43 5.07 24.25
C ALA A 63 25.55 5.24 22.73
N SER A 64 26.74 5.53 22.22
CA SER A 64 26.98 5.71 20.79
C SER A 64 27.64 4.47 20.18
N SER A 65 26.88 3.68 19.42
CA SER A 65 27.45 2.69 18.50
C SER A 65 27.79 3.36 17.17
N LYS A 66 29.01 3.88 17.03
CA LYS A 66 29.55 4.28 15.73
C LYS A 66 30.05 3.06 14.96
N LYS A 67 29.41 2.74 13.85
CA LYS A 67 30.04 2.16 12.66
C LYS A 67 29.42 2.82 11.42
N VAL A 68 30.15 3.76 10.83
CA VAL A 68 29.87 4.30 9.50
C VAL A 68 31.00 3.80 8.61
N LEU A 69 30.68 3.04 7.57
CA LEU A 69 31.65 2.53 6.61
C LEU A 69 31.84 3.57 5.49
N VAL A 70 32.88 4.39 5.61
CA VAL A 70 33.46 5.19 4.51
C VAL A 70 34.99 5.17 4.70
N PRO A 71 35.78 4.83 3.67
CA PRO A 71 37.24 4.93 3.75
C PRO A 71 37.69 6.39 3.65
N ASP A 72 38.50 6.86 4.60
CA ASP A 72 39.21 8.13 4.48
C ASP A 72 40.41 7.99 3.53
N ASN A 73 40.61 9.00 2.66
CA ASN A 73 41.81 9.12 1.83
C ASN A 73 43.06 9.38 2.70
N VAL A 74 44.19 8.77 2.36
CA VAL A 74 45.51 9.16 2.86
C VAL A 74 46.45 9.43 1.68
N ASP A 75 47.13 10.57 1.79
CA ASP A 75 47.99 11.19 0.76
C ASP A 75 49.45 10.72 0.85
N ASP A 76 50.28 11.13 -0.10
CA ASP A 76 51.64 10.64 -0.39
C ASP A 76 52.63 10.53 0.80
N GLY A 77 53.46 9.47 0.77
CA GLY A 77 54.53 9.24 1.75
C GLY A 77 55.64 8.31 1.25
N ALA A 78 56.55 8.82 0.41
CA ALA A 78 57.64 8.02 -0.16
C ALA A 78 58.72 7.63 0.87
N SER A 79 59.12 6.34 0.91
CA SER A 79 60.50 5.96 1.29
C SER A 79 60.95 4.55 0.85
N LEU A 80 62.09 4.54 0.15
CA LEU A 80 63.23 3.61 0.26
C LEU A 80 63.03 2.09 0.12
N VAL A 81 63.53 1.62 -1.03
CA VAL A 81 64.02 0.26 -1.33
C VAL A 81 64.99 -0.27 -0.27
N THR A 82 64.80 -1.51 0.17
CA THR A 82 65.84 -2.57 0.24
C THR A 82 65.21 -3.90 0.67
N ASP A 83 65.23 -4.90 -0.22
CA ASP A 83 64.91 -6.30 0.10
C ASP A 83 66.17 -7.15 -0.17
N ASP A 84 66.60 -7.90 0.84
CA ASP A 84 67.73 -8.83 0.75
C ASP A 84 67.23 -10.28 0.83
N ALA A 85 67.16 -10.87 -0.36
CA ALA A 85 67.10 -12.28 -0.75
C ALA A 85 67.34 -13.41 0.29
N LEU A 86 66.58 -14.51 0.17
CA LEU A 86 67.04 -15.89 -0.19
C LEU A 86 66.25 -17.06 0.48
N LEU A 87 65.76 -17.98 -0.37
CA LEU A 87 65.75 -19.47 -0.26
C LEU A 87 65.08 -20.14 0.98
N GLN A 88 64.23 -21.16 0.87
CA GLN A 88 64.42 -22.47 0.22
C GLN A 88 63.08 -23.19 -0.07
N GLY A 89 63.09 -24.20 -0.97
CA GLY A 89 61.96 -25.11 -1.25
C GLY A 89 62.04 -26.49 -0.55
N PRO A 90 61.77 -27.61 -1.25
CA PRO A 90 60.39 -28.13 -1.37
C PRO A 90 60.24 -29.66 -1.12
N SER A 91 59.02 -30.14 -0.86
CA SER A 91 58.52 -31.52 -1.10
C SER A 91 57.01 -31.57 -0.77
N SER A 92 56.05 -31.92 -1.64
CA SER A 92 55.80 -33.18 -2.37
C SER A 92 55.47 -34.39 -1.49
N VAL A 93 54.25 -34.94 -1.64
CA VAL A 93 53.92 -36.36 -1.91
C VAL A 93 52.39 -36.52 -2.05
N SER A 94 51.98 -37.42 -2.95
CA SER A 94 50.61 -37.78 -3.31
C SER A 94 50.03 -38.93 -2.47
N GLN A 95 48.70 -39.10 -2.45
CA GLN A 95 48.03 -40.36 -2.90
C GLN A 95 46.49 -40.31 -2.80
N GLU A 96 45.86 -40.74 -3.90
CA GLU A 96 44.50 -41.33 -3.98
C GLU A 96 44.66 -42.88 -3.91
N PRO A 97 43.64 -43.74 -3.65
CA PRO A 97 42.54 -43.95 -4.62
C PRO A 97 41.17 -44.58 -4.15
N GLN A 98 40.11 -44.27 -4.93
CA GLN A 98 39.07 -45.16 -5.53
C GLN A 98 38.16 -46.18 -4.78
N ILE A 99 36.84 -46.01 -5.06
CA ILE A 99 35.79 -46.99 -5.54
C ILE A 99 35.21 -48.09 -4.62
N LEU A 100 33.87 -48.09 -4.43
CA LEU A 100 32.95 -49.18 -4.90
C LEU A 100 31.43 -48.88 -4.74
N HIS A 101 30.63 -49.35 -5.69
CA HIS A 101 29.14 -49.33 -5.73
C HIS A 101 28.51 -50.49 -4.94
N LEU A 102 27.22 -50.36 -4.57
CA LEU A 102 26.24 -51.47 -4.66
C LEU A 102 24.78 -50.99 -4.62
N GLU A 103 23.95 -51.51 -5.53
CA GLU A 103 22.48 -51.41 -5.55
C GLU A 103 21.85 -52.71 -5.02
N SER A 104 20.59 -52.66 -4.54
CA SER A 104 19.69 -53.83 -4.56
C SER A 104 18.21 -53.42 -4.48
N GLN A 105 17.39 -54.04 -5.33
CA GLN A 105 15.93 -53.82 -5.46
C GLN A 105 15.08 -54.90 -4.73
N THR A 106 13.74 -54.77 -4.83
CA THR A 106 12.68 -55.81 -4.67
C THR A 106 12.27 -56.21 -3.24
N MET A 107 11.02 -56.64 -2.93
CA MET A 107 9.72 -56.58 -3.66
C MET A 107 8.53 -56.73 -2.68
N ASP A 108 7.31 -56.62 -3.22
CA ASP A 108 5.98 -56.74 -2.60
C ASP A 108 5.71 -57.89 -1.60
N GLY A 109 4.69 -57.70 -0.76
CA GLY A 109 4.02 -58.76 -0.01
C GLY A 109 2.67 -58.32 0.58
N SER A 110 1.56 -58.83 0.05
CA SER A 110 0.19 -58.50 0.50
C SER A 110 -0.36 -59.49 1.55
N GLY A 111 -1.32 -59.04 2.37
CA GLY A 111 -2.02 -59.90 3.32
C GLY A 111 -3.21 -59.20 3.99
N VAL A 112 -4.40 -59.82 3.90
CA VAL A 112 -5.67 -59.34 4.48
C VAL A 112 -6.17 -60.37 5.50
N THR A 113 -6.60 -59.92 6.68
CA THR A 113 -7.51 -60.68 7.58
C THR A 113 -8.32 -59.72 8.48
N GLU A 114 -9.49 -60.18 8.91
CA GLU A 114 -10.61 -59.38 9.42
C GLU A 114 -10.61 -59.11 10.94
N ASP A 115 -11.37 -58.07 11.32
CA ASP A 115 -12.12 -57.82 12.56
C ASP A 115 -11.80 -58.61 13.85
N GLN A 116 -11.47 -57.87 14.92
CA GLN A 116 -12.22 -57.94 16.19
C GLN A 116 -12.33 -56.55 16.84
N ALA A 117 -13.54 -56.19 17.30
CA ALA A 117 -13.78 -54.97 18.06
C ALA A 117 -13.63 -55.20 19.57
N SER A 118 -12.86 -54.35 20.25
CA SER A 118 -12.85 -54.25 21.71
C SER A 118 -12.70 -52.80 22.17
N VAL A 119 -13.66 -52.31 22.94
CA VAL A 119 -13.65 -50.95 23.51
C VAL A 119 -12.77 -50.91 24.76
N SER A 120 -11.80 -50.00 24.80
CA SER A 120 -11.10 -49.61 26.03
C SER A 120 -10.75 -48.12 26.04
N VAL A 121 -10.99 -47.45 27.16
CA VAL A 121 -10.98 -45.98 27.28
C VAL A 121 -9.64 -45.45 27.80
N ASN A 122 -9.21 -44.31 27.23
CA ASN A 122 -8.19 -43.35 27.70
C ASN A 122 -6.78 -43.83 28.12
N SER A 123 -5.80 -43.49 27.28
CA SER A 123 -4.66 -42.70 27.76
C SER A 123 -4.16 -41.75 26.65
N SER A 124 -4.30 -40.45 26.86
CA SER A 124 -3.93 -39.41 25.89
C SER A 124 -2.40 -39.25 25.80
N LYS A 125 -1.80 -39.82 24.76
CA LYS A 125 -0.48 -39.38 24.27
C LYS A 125 -0.69 -38.39 23.14
N VAL A 126 -0.41 -37.12 23.41
CA VAL A 126 -0.30 -36.08 22.37
C VAL A 126 0.92 -36.40 21.52
N VAL A 127 0.71 -37.10 20.41
CA VAL A 127 1.70 -37.19 19.33
C VAL A 127 1.68 -35.84 18.64
N LYS A 128 2.80 -35.11 18.68
CA LYS A 128 3.01 -33.97 17.77
C LYS A 128 3.07 -34.53 16.36
N GLU A 129 1.98 -34.40 15.61
CA GLU A 129 2.03 -34.53 14.16
C GLU A 129 3.04 -33.50 13.66
N LYS A 130 4.12 -33.97 13.03
CA LYS A 130 4.92 -33.11 12.17
C LYS A 130 4.06 -32.85 10.95
N GLU A 131 3.67 -31.59 10.74
CA GLU A 131 3.07 -31.19 9.46
C GLU A 131 4.02 -31.61 8.34
N VAL A 132 3.57 -32.56 7.53
CA VAL A 132 4.24 -32.91 6.29
C VAL A 132 3.90 -31.80 5.31
N VAL A 133 4.77 -30.78 5.27
CA VAL A 133 4.70 -29.69 4.29
C VAL A 133 4.76 -30.33 2.90
N ARG A 134 3.60 -30.44 2.27
CA ARG A 134 3.53 -30.81 0.84
C ARG A 134 4.10 -29.62 0.06
N PRO A 135 4.90 -29.84 -1.00
CA PRO A 135 5.37 -28.75 -1.83
C PRO A 135 4.15 -28.00 -2.40
N THR A 136 4.11 -26.67 -2.20
CA THR A 136 3.02 -25.80 -2.65
C THR A 136 3.12 -25.61 -4.17
N THR A 137 2.49 -26.51 -4.92
CA THR A 137 2.42 -26.41 -6.38
C THR A 137 1.23 -25.55 -6.81
N VAL A 138 1.47 -24.52 -7.64
CA VAL A 138 0.38 -23.72 -8.25
C VAL A 138 -0.57 -24.66 -9.00
N PRO A 139 -1.90 -24.56 -8.77
CA PRO A 139 -2.87 -25.45 -9.42
C PRO A 139 -2.90 -25.27 -10.95
N PRO A 140 -3.33 -26.30 -11.70
CA PRO A 140 -3.49 -26.21 -13.15
C PRO A 140 -4.65 -25.25 -13.49
N PRO A 141 -4.57 -24.50 -14.61
CA PRO A 141 -5.63 -23.59 -15.04
C PRO A 141 -7.00 -24.25 -15.24
N GLY A 142 -8.01 -23.68 -14.60
CA GLY A 142 -9.42 -24.10 -14.61
C GLY A 142 -10.16 -23.90 -15.93
N ASN A 143 -11.49 -23.80 -15.85
CA ASN A 143 -12.34 -23.67 -17.04
C ASN A 143 -12.66 -22.20 -17.41
N GLY A 144 -12.56 -21.26 -16.47
CA GLY A 144 -12.83 -19.84 -16.69
C GLY A 144 -14.28 -19.48 -17.03
N GLN A 145 -15.26 -20.34 -16.72
CA GLN A 145 -16.67 -20.15 -17.12
C GLN A 145 -17.60 -19.76 -15.96
N VAL A 146 -17.16 -19.90 -14.70
CA VAL A 146 -18.01 -19.65 -13.51
C VAL A 146 -18.42 -18.17 -13.41
N ILE A 147 -17.61 -17.25 -13.93
CA ILE A 147 -18.00 -15.83 -14.09
C ILE A 147 -19.36 -15.62 -14.78
N TYR A 148 -19.76 -16.47 -15.73
CA TYR A 148 -21.05 -16.36 -16.43
C TYR A 148 -22.24 -16.90 -15.63
N GLU A 149 -22.00 -17.56 -14.50
CA GLU A 149 -23.01 -18.00 -13.52
C GLU A 149 -23.18 -16.94 -12.44
N ILE A 150 -22.07 -16.34 -11.98
CA ILE A 150 -22.06 -15.18 -11.07
C ILE A 150 -22.74 -13.96 -11.71
N ASP A 151 -22.44 -13.69 -12.99
CA ASP A 151 -23.01 -12.56 -13.73
C ASP A 151 -23.39 -12.99 -15.17
N PRO A 152 -24.68 -13.32 -15.40
CA PRO A 152 -25.17 -13.69 -16.72
C PRO A 152 -25.05 -12.60 -17.80
N MET A 153 -24.90 -11.31 -17.45
CA MET A 153 -24.76 -10.23 -18.44
C MET A 153 -23.42 -10.31 -19.19
N LEU A 154 -22.40 -10.91 -18.58
CA LEU A 154 -21.09 -11.14 -19.21
C LEU A 154 -21.15 -12.02 -20.46
N ARG A 155 -22.23 -12.80 -20.64
CA ARG A 155 -22.41 -13.68 -21.82
C ARG A 155 -22.43 -12.90 -23.14
N SER A 156 -22.85 -11.64 -23.12
CA SER A 156 -22.81 -10.73 -24.29
C SER A 156 -21.38 -10.33 -24.71
N TYR A 157 -20.39 -10.54 -23.83
CA TYR A 157 -18.97 -10.21 -24.04
C TYR A 157 -18.09 -11.47 -24.05
N LYS A 158 -18.71 -12.64 -24.25
CA LYS A 158 -18.06 -13.95 -24.16
C LYS A 158 -16.83 -14.06 -25.07
N ASP A 159 -16.88 -13.54 -26.30
CA ASP A 159 -15.75 -13.62 -27.23
C ASP A 159 -14.47 -12.95 -26.69
N HIS A 160 -14.61 -11.80 -26.03
CA HIS A 160 -13.51 -11.08 -25.39
C HIS A 160 -12.99 -11.84 -24.16
N LEU A 161 -13.90 -12.28 -23.28
CA LEU A 161 -13.57 -12.95 -22.03
C LEU A 161 -12.93 -14.34 -22.26
N ASP A 162 -13.47 -15.14 -23.19
CA ASP A 162 -12.88 -16.42 -23.61
C ASP A 162 -11.59 -16.22 -24.42
N TYR A 163 -11.41 -15.09 -25.13
CA TYR A 163 -10.11 -14.76 -25.73
C TYR A 163 -9.06 -14.48 -24.66
N ARG A 164 -9.35 -13.58 -23.71
CA ARG A 164 -8.52 -13.29 -22.53
C ARG A 164 -8.11 -14.58 -21.82
N TYR A 165 -9.08 -15.40 -21.43
CA TYR A 165 -8.81 -16.62 -20.69
C TYR A 165 -7.94 -17.62 -21.47
N ARG A 166 -8.17 -17.78 -22.79
CA ARG A 166 -7.29 -18.62 -23.64
C ARG A 166 -5.86 -18.09 -23.72
N GLN A 167 -5.64 -16.78 -23.72
CA GLN A 167 -4.27 -16.23 -23.69
C GLN A 167 -3.58 -16.51 -22.34
N TYR A 168 -4.27 -16.32 -21.20
CA TYR A 168 -3.76 -16.75 -19.89
C TYR A 168 -3.40 -18.25 -19.87
N LYS A 169 -4.30 -19.14 -20.34
CA LYS A 169 -4.01 -20.59 -20.40
C LYS A 169 -2.79 -20.89 -21.26
N ARG A 170 -2.69 -20.29 -22.45
CA ARG A 170 -1.52 -20.43 -23.34
C ARG A 170 -0.22 -20.02 -22.64
N LEU A 171 -0.19 -18.86 -21.99
CA LEU A 171 0.99 -18.39 -21.25
C LEU A 171 1.34 -19.32 -20.09
N ARG A 172 0.34 -19.82 -19.34
CA ARG A 172 0.57 -20.81 -18.28
C ARG A 172 1.17 -22.10 -18.81
N GLU A 173 0.61 -22.66 -19.88
CA GLU A 173 1.10 -23.88 -20.55
C GLU A 173 2.52 -23.71 -21.13
N GLU A 174 2.82 -22.54 -21.71
CA GLU A 174 4.17 -22.19 -22.19
C GLU A 174 5.17 -22.11 -21.01
N ILE A 175 4.80 -21.47 -19.89
CA ILE A 175 5.65 -21.37 -18.68
C ILE A 175 5.87 -22.74 -18.05
N ASP A 176 4.82 -23.56 -17.92
CA ASP A 176 4.91 -24.92 -17.39
C ASP A 176 5.84 -25.80 -18.24
N LYS A 177 5.78 -25.65 -19.57
CA LYS A 177 6.59 -26.42 -20.52
C LYS A 177 8.06 -26.00 -20.60
N TYR A 178 8.35 -24.69 -20.62
CA TYR A 178 9.70 -24.19 -20.94
C TYR A 178 10.50 -23.74 -19.71
N GLU A 179 9.85 -23.41 -18.60
CA GLU A 179 10.50 -22.81 -17.42
C GLU A 179 10.37 -23.67 -16.15
N GLY A 180 9.60 -24.76 -16.19
CA GLY A 180 9.30 -25.60 -15.03
C GLY A 180 8.14 -25.07 -14.18
N GLY A 181 7.28 -24.24 -14.77
CA GLY A 181 6.07 -23.69 -14.12
C GLY A 181 6.30 -22.40 -13.35
N LEU A 182 5.20 -21.80 -12.88
CA LEU A 182 5.22 -20.49 -12.22
C LEU A 182 6.15 -20.44 -11.00
N GLU A 183 6.35 -21.56 -10.29
CA GLU A 183 7.32 -21.62 -9.18
C GLU A 183 8.75 -21.37 -9.68
N ALA A 184 9.23 -22.14 -10.66
CA ALA A 184 10.60 -22.03 -11.16
C ALA A 184 10.82 -20.76 -12.02
N PHE A 185 9.77 -20.26 -12.68
CA PHE A 185 9.83 -19.03 -13.49
C PHE A 185 9.97 -17.76 -12.64
N SER A 186 9.32 -17.71 -11.47
CA SER A 186 9.34 -16.59 -10.53
C SER A 186 10.58 -16.55 -9.62
N ARG A 187 11.47 -17.55 -9.70
CA ARG A 187 12.81 -17.51 -9.09
C ARG A 187 13.85 -16.86 -10.01
N GLY A 188 13.45 -15.85 -10.79
CA GLY A 188 14.36 -15.12 -11.69
C GLY A 188 15.51 -14.43 -10.96
N TYR A 189 15.29 -14.00 -9.70
CA TYR A 189 16.32 -13.40 -8.83
C TYR A 189 17.38 -14.40 -8.32
N GLU A 190 17.17 -15.71 -8.51
CA GLU A 190 18.18 -16.77 -8.30
C GLU A 190 18.99 -17.07 -9.57
N LYS A 191 18.71 -16.35 -10.69
CA LYS A 191 19.35 -16.53 -12.00
C LYS A 191 19.96 -15.23 -12.52
N LEU A 192 19.25 -14.11 -12.40
CA LEU A 192 19.63 -12.76 -12.83
C LEU A 192 20.01 -11.86 -11.64
N GLY A 193 20.78 -10.81 -11.90
CA GLY A 193 21.44 -10.02 -10.87
C GLY A 193 22.72 -10.68 -10.36
N PHE A 194 23.09 -10.40 -9.10
CA PHE A 194 24.28 -10.97 -8.46
C PHE A 194 23.94 -12.21 -7.63
N LEU A 195 24.63 -13.30 -7.90
CA LEU A 195 24.50 -14.59 -7.22
C LEU A 195 25.81 -14.92 -6.52
N ARG A 196 25.78 -15.14 -5.20
CA ARG A 196 26.92 -15.62 -4.42
C ARG A 196 26.99 -17.14 -4.46
N SER A 197 28.20 -17.69 -4.58
CA SER A 197 28.51 -19.12 -4.46
C SER A 197 29.83 -19.30 -3.70
N ASP A 198 30.11 -20.52 -3.24
CA ASP A 198 31.37 -20.86 -2.55
C ASP A 198 32.61 -20.53 -3.41
N ALA A 199 32.51 -20.62 -4.73
CA ALA A 199 33.62 -20.42 -5.66
C ALA A 199 33.82 -18.95 -6.10
N GLY A 200 32.80 -18.10 -5.99
CA GLY A 200 32.81 -16.78 -6.62
C GLY A 200 31.43 -16.10 -6.69
N ILE A 201 31.34 -15.06 -7.51
CA ILE A 201 30.12 -14.30 -7.78
C ILE A 201 29.78 -14.44 -9.26
N THR A 202 28.58 -14.90 -9.58
CA THR A 202 28.03 -14.80 -10.94
C THR A 202 27.17 -13.55 -11.03
N TYR A 203 27.38 -12.73 -12.06
CA TYR A 203 26.49 -11.63 -12.42
C TYR A 203 25.85 -11.91 -13.78
N ARG A 204 24.52 -11.81 -13.87
CA ARG A 204 23.77 -11.90 -15.12
C ARG A 204 22.81 -10.73 -15.31
N GLU A 205 22.67 -10.28 -16.55
CA GLU A 205 21.77 -9.18 -16.89
C GLU A 205 21.16 -9.35 -18.29
N TRP A 206 19.87 -9.05 -18.43
CA TRP A 206 19.21 -9.05 -19.73
C TRP A 206 19.38 -7.68 -20.40
N ALA A 207 20.06 -7.65 -21.55
CA ALA A 207 20.31 -6.44 -22.33
C ALA A 207 20.52 -6.79 -23.82
N PRO A 208 19.45 -7.18 -24.55
CA PRO A 208 19.53 -7.70 -25.91
C PRO A 208 19.92 -6.63 -26.95
N GLY A 209 19.68 -5.34 -26.68
CA GLY A 209 20.14 -4.23 -27.53
C GLY A 209 21.62 -3.90 -27.39
N ALA A 210 22.29 -4.28 -26.29
CA ALA A 210 23.72 -4.02 -26.10
C ALA A 210 24.59 -4.82 -27.08
N LYS A 211 25.69 -4.19 -27.54
CA LYS A 211 26.70 -4.79 -28.44
C LYS A 211 27.86 -5.41 -27.66
N SER A 212 28.22 -4.79 -26.54
CA SER A 212 29.18 -5.28 -25.54
C SER A 212 28.73 -4.83 -24.16
N ALA A 213 29.08 -5.60 -23.13
CA ALA A 213 28.85 -5.23 -21.73
C ALA A 213 30.05 -5.61 -20.86
N SER A 214 30.30 -4.81 -19.83
CA SER A 214 31.30 -5.06 -18.78
C SER A 214 30.70 -4.70 -17.42
N LEU A 215 31.04 -5.49 -16.40
CA LEU A 215 30.74 -5.15 -15.02
C LEU A 215 31.80 -4.15 -14.51
N ILE A 216 31.38 -3.06 -13.87
CA ILE A 216 32.28 -2.04 -13.32
C ILE A 216 31.86 -1.66 -11.91
N GLY A 217 32.83 -1.25 -11.09
CA GLY A 217 32.56 -0.80 -9.73
C GLY A 217 33.83 -0.49 -8.96
N ASP A 218 33.68 -0.26 -7.66
CA ASP A 218 34.82 0.01 -6.79
C ASP A 218 35.84 -1.15 -6.79
N PHE A 219 35.37 -2.39 -6.88
CA PHE A 219 36.19 -3.61 -6.90
C PHE A 219 37.20 -3.69 -8.05
N ASN A 220 36.92 -3.05 -9.20
CA ASN A 220 37.79 -3.04 -10.38
C ASN A 220 38.28 -1.64 -10.78
N ASN A 221 38.25 -0.69 -9.85
CA ASN A 221 38.58 0.73 -10.09
C ASN A 221 37.80 1.34 -11.27
N TRP A 222 36.55 0.90 -11.47
CA TRP A 222 35.66 1.31 -12.56
C TRP A 222 36.23 1.09 -13.98
N ASN A 223 37.16 0.14 -14.14
CA ASN A 223 37.82 -0.16 -15.41
C ASN A 223 36.93 -1.01 -16.33
N PRO A 224 36.43 -0.48 -17.46
CA PRO A 224 35.50 -1.20 -18.33
C PRO A 224 36.14 -2.33 -19.15
N ASN A 225 37.47 -2.45 -19.12
CA ASN A 225 38.21 -3.48 -19.86
C ASN A 225 38.67 -4.64 -18.97
N ALA A 226 38.40 -4.59 -17.66
CA ALA A 226 38.79 -5.64 -16.72
C ALA A 226 37.80 -6.83 -16.78
N ASP A 227 36.52 -6.55 -16.61
CA ASP A 227 35.49 -7.55 -16.33
C ASP A 227 34.42 -7.58 -17.44
N ILE A 228 34.84 -8.02 -18.63
CA ILE A 228 34.01 -8.10 -19.85
C ILE A 228 33.05 -9.31 -19.76
N MET A 229 31.77 -9.07 -20.07
CA MET A 229 30.71 -10.09 -20.00
C MET A 229 30.53 -10.82 -21.35
N THR A 230 30.06 -12.07 -21.29
CA THR A 230 29.72 -12.89 -22.47
C THR A 230 28.21 -12.91 -22.69
N ARG A 231 27.75 -12.75 -23.94
CA ARG A 231 26.32 -12.74 -24.31
C ARG A 231 25.84 -14.10 -24.81
N ASN A 232 24.68 -14.57 -24.36
CA ASN A 232 23.99 -15.75 -24.90
C ASN A 232 23.02 -15.41 -26.06
N GLU A 233 22.40 -16.43 -26.66
CA GLU A 233 21.49 -16.27 -27.80
C GLU A 233 20.23 -15.43 -27.51
N PHE A 234 19.78 -15.39 -26.24
CA PHE A 234 18.62 -14.60 -25.80
C PHE A 234 18.97 -13.15 -25.40
N GLY A 235 20.24 -12.76 -25.47
CA GLY A 235 20.70 -11.42 -25.08
C GLY A 235 20.89 -11.22 -23.58
N VAL A 236 21.03 -12.31 -22.82
CA VAL A 236 21.52 -12.27 -21.44
C VAL A 236 23.04 -12.23 -21.47
N TRP A 237 23.62 -11.29 -20.73
CA TRP A 237 25.05 -11.16 -20.48
C TRP A 237 25.40 -11.85 -19.17
N GLU A 238 26.52 -12.58 -19.12
CA GLU A 238 27.03 -13.27 -17.94
C GLU A 238 28.51 -12.95 -17.71
N ILE A 239 28.91 -12.86 -16.44
CA ILE A 239 30.30 -12.99 -16.00
C ILE A 239 30.37 -13.77 -14.68
N PHE A 240 31.43 -14.54 -14.49
CA PHE A 240 31.78 -15.18 -13.23
C PHE A 240 33.11 -14.60 -12.72
N LEU A 241 33.08 -14.08 -11.50
CA LEU A 241 34.24 -13.57 -10.78
C LEU A 241 34.63 -14.57 -9.69
N PRO A 242 35.76 -15.29 -9.80
CA PRO A 242 36.21 -16.22 -8.76
C PRO A 242 36.58 -15.45 -7.48
N ASN A 243 36.53 -16.12 -6.33
CA ASN A 243 37.07 -15.55 -5.09
C ASN A 243 38.52 -15.11 -5.26
N ASN A 244 38.92 -14.12 -4.46
CA ASN A 244 40.31 -13.72 -4.32
C ASN A 244 41.16 -14.87 -3.76
N THR A 245 42.49 -14.76 -3.88
CA THR A 245 43.45 -15.79 -3.44
C THR A 245 43.42 -16.11 -1.95
N ASP A 246 42.85 -15.23 -1.13
CA ASP A 246 42.63 -15.41 0.31
C ASP A 246 41.25 -16.02 0.64
N GLY A 247 40.43 -16.31 -0.38
CA GLY A 247 39.07 -16.82 -0.24
C GLY A 247 37.98 -15.75 -0.13
N SER A 248 38.34 -14.46 -0.05
CA SER A 248 37.36 -13.37 0.04
C SER A 248 36.57 -13.18 -1.27
N PRO A 249 35.33 -12.63 -1.23
CA PRO A 249 34.55 -12.36 -2.43
C PRO A 249 35.22 -11.34 -3.35
N ALA A 250 35.13 -11.54 -4.67
CA ALA A 250 35.69 -10.63 -5.67
C ALA A 250 35.12 -9.19 -5.60
N ILE A 251 33.86 -9.06 -5.17
CA ILE A 251 33.20 -7.78 -4.92
C ILE A 251 32.93 -7.72 -3.41
N PRO A 252 33.57 -6.82 -2.65
CA PRO A 252 33.27 -6.64 -1.24
C PRO A 252 31.83 -6.15 -1.00
N HIS A 253 31.19 -6.61 0.07
CA HIS A 253 29.90 -6.07 0.53
C HIS A 253 29.94 -4.54 0.62
N GLY A 254 28.88 -3.87 0.15
CA GLY A 254 28.76 -2.42 0.19
C GLY A 254 29.48 -1.69 -0.96
N SER A 255 30.21 -2.40 -1.82
CA SER A 255 30.85 -1.81 -3.02
C SER A 255 29.81 -1.27 -4.00
N ARG A 256 30.09 -0.11 -4.61
CA ARG A 256 29.27 0.40 -5.70
C ARG A 256 29.54 -0.39 -6.98
N VAL A 257 28.47 -0.67 -7.73
CA VAL A 257 28.48 -1.47 -8.96
C VAL A 257 27.55 -0.88 -10.03
N LYS A 258 27.97 -0.96 -11.29
CA LYS A 258 27.19 -0.64 -12.50
C LYS A 258 27.55 -1.62 -13.62
N ILE A 259 26.67 -1.76 -14.61
CA ILE A 259 26.98 -2.40 -15.88
C ILE A 259 27.25 -1.30 -16.92
N ARG A 260 28.43 -1.32 -17.55
CA ARG A 260 28.72 -0.49 -18.73
C ARG A 260 28.36 -1.25 -19.99
N MET A 261 27.65 -0.60 -20.91
CA MET A 261 27.23 -1.18 -22.19
C MET A 261 27.57 -0.25 -23.36
N ASP A 262 28.04 -0.79 -24.47
CA ASP A 262 27.95 -0.13 -25.78
C ASP A 262 26.57 -0.42 -26.35
N THR A 263 25.71 0.60 -26.40
CA THR A 263 24.31 0.48 -26.83
C THR A 263 24.09 1.09 -28.22
N PRO A 264 22.92 0.91 -28.85
CA PRO A 264 22.55 1.64 -30.06
C PRO A 264 22.49 3.16 -29.84
N SER A 265 22.25 3.60 -28.60
CA SER A 265 22.23 5.01 -28.18
C SER A 265 23.60 5.59 -27.74
N GLY A 266 24.66 4.76 -27.73
CA GLY A 266 26.00 5.13 -27.25
C GLY A 266 26.43 4.35 -26.00
N ILE A 267 27.58 4.71 -25.43
CA ILE A 267 28.09 4.07 -24.21
C ILE A 267 27.28 4.57 -23.01
N LYS A 268 26.79 3.64 -22.17
CA LYS A 268 25.98 3.94 -20.99
C LYS A 268 26.43 3.09 -19.80
N ASP A 269 26.43 3.71 -18.61
CA ASP A 269 26.50 3.00 -17.33
C ASP A 269 25.10 2.94 -16.72
N SER A 270 24.62 1.75 -16.37
CA SER A 270 23.33 1.55 -15.70
C SER A 270 23.51 0.87 -14.35
N ILE A 271 22.63 1.19 -13.39
CA ILE A 271 22.43 0.35 -12.20
C ILE A 271 21.82 -0.98 -12.67
N PRO A 272 22.30 -2.16 -12.24
CA PRO A 272 21.72 -3.45 -12.61
C PRO A 272 20.21 -3.53 -12.33
N ALA A 273 19.42 -4.06 -13.26
CA ALA A 273 17.96 -4.09 -13.16
C ALA A 273 17.46 -4.95 -11.98
N TRP A 274 18.30 -5.89 -11.53
CA TRP A 274 18.06 -6.82 -10.43
C TRP A 274 18.85 -6.46 -9.16
N ILE A 275 19.26 -5.19 -8.99
CA ILE A 275 20.01 -4.76 -7.81
C ILE A 275 19.16 -4.88 -6.54
N LYS A 276 19.75 -5.42 -5.47
CA LYS A 276 19.08 -5.63 -4.17
C LYS A 276 19.14 -4.41 -3.24
N PHE A 277 20.04 -3.46 -3.51
CA PHE A 277 20.16 -2.20 -2.76
C PHE A 277 20.80 -1.12 -3.63
N SER A 278 20.38 0.14 -3.47
CA SER A 278 20.95 1.27 -4.20
C SER A 278 20.91 2.52 -3.34
N VAL A 279 21.97 3.33 -3.35
CA VAL A 279 22.14 4.48 -2.45
C VAL A 279 22.55 5.72 -3.25
N GLN A 280 21.99 6.88 -2.89
CA GLN A 280 22.47 8.19 -3.34
C GLN A 280 23.59 8.66 -2.42
N ALA A 281 24.81 8.82 -2.94
CA ALA A 281 25.91 9.33 -2.16
C ALA A 281 25.73 10.84 -1.87
N PRO A 282 26.14 11.36 -0.70
CA PRO A 282 25.99 12.79 -0.39
C PRO A 282 26.65 13.69 -1.43
N GLY A 283 25.84 14.53 -2.09
CA GLY A 283 26.29 15.44 -3.15
C GLY A 283 26.30 14.87 -4.56
N GLU A 284 26.06 13.57 -4.75
CA GLU A 284 25.80 12.98 -6.07
C GLU A 284 24.33 13.18 -6.47
N ILE A 285 24.09 13.37 -7.77
CA ILE A 285 22.73 13.44 -8.33
C ILE A 285 22.13 12.03 -8.53
N PRO A 286 22.77 11.10 -9.28
CA PRO A 286 22.22 9.76 -9.47
C PRO A 286 22.43 8.87 -8.25
N PHE A 287 21.59 7.83 -8.11
CA PHE A 287 21.91 6.71 -7.23
C PHE A 287 23.02 5.83 -7.82
N ASN A 288 23.62 5.01 -6.98
CA ASN A 288 24.53 3.92 -7.37
C ASN A 288 23.97 2.59 -6.88
N GLY A 289 24.09 1.54 -7.70
CA GLY A 289 23.82 0.17 -7.26
C GLY A 289 24.87 -0.26 -6.23
N ILE A 290 24.44 -0.94 -5.17
CA ILE A 290 25.30 -1.46 -4.12
C ILE A 290 25.26 -2.99 -4.16
N TYR A 291 26.43 -3.62 -4.21
CA TYR A 291 26.50 -5.08 -4.05
C TYR A 291 26.19 -5.43 -2.59
N TYR A 292 25.00 -6.00 -2.38
CA TYR A 292 24.44 -6.25 -1.05
C TYR A 292 24.41 -7.75 -0.74
N ASP A 293 25.51 -8.23 -0.18
CA ASP A 293 25.66 -9.57 0.41
C ASP A 293 26.33 -9.43 1.79
N PRO A 294 25.57 -9.06 2.85
CA PRO A 294 26.15 -8.79 4.17
C PRO A 294 26.78 -10.06 4.77
N PRO A 295 27.76 -9.94 5.70
CA PRO A 295 28.27 -11.06 6.47
C PRO A 295 27.15 -11.86 7.14
N GLU A 296 27.37 -13.16 7.36
CA GLU A 296 26.34 -14.06 7.91
C GLU A 296 25.88 -13.63 9.31
N GLU A 297 26.76 -13.01 10.08
CA GLU A 297 26.48 -12.41 11.39
C GLU A 297 25.68 -11.08 11.34
N GLU A 298 25.60 -10.45 10.17
CA GLU A 298 24.83 -9.21 9.93
C GLU A 298 23.50 -9.46 9.20
N LYS A 299 23.29 -10.66 8.63
CA LYS A 299 22.01 -11.07 8.03
C LYS A 299 20.90 -11.21 9.07
N TYR A 300 19.74 -10.67 8.76
CA TYR A 300 18.55 -10.82 9.58
C TYR A 300 17.94 -12.22 9.40
N VAL A 301 17.68 -12.88 10.53
CA VAL A 301 16.94 -14.14 10.58
C VAL A 301 15.58 -13.87 11.24
N PHE A 302 14.51 -14.08 10.47
CA PHE A 302 13.12 -14.00 10.95
C PHE A 302 12.89 -14.97 12.11
N LYS A 303 12.23 -14.50 13.16
CA LYS A 303 11.96 -15.25 14.40
C LYS A 303 10.48 -15.56 14.59
N HIS A 304 9.62 -14.79 13.93
CA HIS A 304 8.17 -14.86 14.10
C HIS A 304 7.52 -15.42 12.83
N PRO A 305 6.51 -16.31 12.96
CA PRO A 305 5.76 -16.79 11.80
C PRO A 305 4.81 -15.71 11.28
N GLN A 306 4.56 -15.71 9.98
CA GLN A 306 3.52 -14.89 9.36
C GLN A 306 2.15 -15.14 10.05
N PRO A 307 1.40 -14.09 10.43
CA PRO A 307 0.07 -14.25 11.00
C PRO A 307 -0.90 -14.88 10.02
N LYS A 308 -1.91 -15.59 10.53
CA LYS A 308 -2.99 -16.12 9.68
C LYS A 308 -3.86 -14.99 9.15
N ARG A 309 -4.37 -15.16 7.94
CA ARG A 309 -5.26 -14.21 7.29
C ARG A 309 -6.54 -13.98 8.12
N PRO A 310 -6.84 -12.75 8.55
CA PRO A 310 -8.05 -12.46 9.31
C PRO A 310 -9.28 -12.52 8.39
N LYS A 311 -10.47 -12.72 8.98
CA LYS A 311 -11.74 -12.72 8.22
C LYS A 311 -11.96 -11.37 7.53
N SER A 312 -11.82 -10.29 8.27
CA SER A 312 -11.91 -8.91 7.81
C SER A 312 -10.58 -8.18 8.00
N LEU A 313 -10.22 -7.33 7.04
CA LEU A 313 -9.00 -6.53 7.09
C LEU A 313 -9.30 -5.16 7.69
N ARG A 314 -8.51 -4.77 8.68
CA ARG A 314 -8.47 -3.43 9.29
C ARG A 314 -7.05 -2.91 9.05
N ILE A 315 -6.88 -2.16 7.96
CA ILE A 315 -5.60 -1.75 7.39
C ILE A 315 -5.23 -0.35 7.87
N TYR A 316 -3.99 -0.20 8.37
CA TYR A 316 -3.37 1.09 8.64
C TYR A 316 -2.35 1.41 7.54
N GLU A 317 -2.72 2.30 6.61
CA GLU A 317 -1.89 2.74 5.49
C GLU A 317 -0.81 3.72 5.96
N SER A 318 0.44 3.41 5.63
CA SER A 318 1.63 4.00 6.25
C SER A 318 2.70 4.31 5.22
N HIS A 319 3.43 5.41 5.43
CA HIS A 319 4.66 5.70 4.70
C HIS A 319 5.80 5.94 5.70
N VAL A 320 6.76 5.00 5.78
CA VAL A 320 7.85 4.98 6.77
C VAL A 320 8.56 6.33 6.85
N GLY A 321 9.05 6.85 5.74
CA GLY A 321 9.87 8.06 5.72
C GLY A 321 9.23 9.34 6.30
N MET A 322 7.90 9.44 6.39
CA MET A 322 7.22 10.64 6.94
C MET A 322 6.47 10.35 8.26
N SER A 323 6.77 9.22 8.89
CA SER A 323 6.19 8.79 10.18
C SER A 323 6.87 9.42 11.42
N SER A 324 7.89 10.25 11.25
CA SER A 324 8.52 10.98 12.37
C SER A 324 7.63 12.13 12.84
N THR A 325 7.71 12.48 14.13
CA THR A 325 7.18 13.74 14.67
C THR A 325 8.02 14.95 14.25
N GLU A 326 9.32 14.74 14.04
CA GLU A 326 10.26 15.76 13.58
C GLU A 326 10.25 15.88 12.04
N PRO A 327 10.58 17.05 11.45
CA PRO A 327 10.59 17.27 10.01
C PRO A 327 11.85 16.65 9.37
N MET A 328 11.91 15.32 9.34
CA MET A 328 13.01 14.52 8.82
C MET A 328 12.51 13.20 8.24
N ILE A 329 13.34 12.55 7.42
CA ILE A 329 13.06 11.18 6.96
C ILE A 329 13.20 10.22 8.16
N ASN A 330 12.15 9.47 8.48
CA ASN A 330 12.18 8.44 9.52
C ASN A 330 12.76 7.11 9.02
N THR A 331 13.20 6.25 9.94
CA THR A 331 13.82 4.96 9.61
C THR A 331 12.86 3.78 9.78
N TYR A 332 13.19 2.64 9.15
CA TYR A 332 12.52 1.36 9.37
C TYR A 332 12.58 0.94 10.86
N ALA A 333 13.72 1.14 11.52
CA ALA A 333 13.89 0.83 12.94
C ALA A 333 13.01 1.69 13.86
N ASN A 334 12.87 3.00 13.59
CA ASN A 334 11.98 3.86 14.38
C ASN A 334 10.50 3.51 14.12
N PHE A 335 10.12 3.22 12.87
CA PHE A 335 8.76 2.77 12.56
C PHE A 335 8.42 1.43 13.26
N ARG A 336 9.38 0.50 13.28
CA ARG A 336 9.31 -0.77 13.99
C ARG A 336 9.03 -0.60 15.49
N ASP A 337 9.77 0.30 16.13
CA ASP A 337 9.78 0.42 17.59
C ASP A 337 8.69 1.36 18.12
N ASP A 338 8.40 2.47 17.42
CA ASP A 338 7.47 3.51 17.88
C ASP A 338 6.07 3.41 17.24
N VAL A 339 5.98 3.04 15.96
CA VAL A 339 4.72 3.14 15.18
C VAL A 339 3.94 1.83 15.15
N LEU A 340 4.59 0.67 14.97
CA LEU A 340 3.89 -0.62 14.98
C LEU A 340 3.13 -0.88 16.31
N PRO A 341 3.66 -0.58 17.52
CA PRO A 341 2.91 -0.77 18.75
C PRO A 341 1.68 0.15 18.86
N ARG A 342 1.77 1.37 18.31
CA ARG A 342 0.62 2.30 18.17
C ARG A 342 -0.46 1.69 17.29
N ILE A 343 -0.10 1.16 16.12
CA ILE A 343 -1.05 0.54 15.17
C ILE A 343 -1.75 -0.65 15.85
N LYS A 344 -0.99 -1.51 16.54
CA LYS A 344 -1.57 -2.65 17.27
C LYS A 344 -2.50 -2.20 18.40
N LYS A 345 -2.12 -1.19 19.18
CA LYS A 345 -2.93 -0.61 20.27
C LYS A 345 -4.25 0.00 19.77
N LEU A 346 -4.30 0.47 18.52
CA LEU A 346 -5.52 0.99 17.89
C LEU A 346 -6.47 -0.10 17.38
N GLY A 347 -6.10 -1.38 17.41
CA GLY A 347 -6.97 -2.50 17.01
C GLY A 347 -6.93 -2.88 15.52
N TYR A 348 -6.05 -2.24 14.72
CA TYR A 348 -5.77 -2.65 13.35
C TYR A 348 -5.09 -4.05 13.34
N ASN A 349 -5.31 -4.81 12.26
CA ASN A 349 -4.75 -6.15 12.08
C ASN A 349 -3.85 -6.29 10.85
N ALA A 350 -3.74 -5.24 10.04
CA ALA A 350 -2.86 -5.17 8.89
C ALA A 350 -2.24 -3.77 8.74
N VAL A 351 -1.05 -3.69 8.16
CA VAL A 351 -0.34 -2.46 7.80
C VAL A 351 -0.13 -2.48 6.29
N GLN A 352 -0.56 -1.43 5.58
CA GLN A 352 -0.20 -1.23 4.17
C GLN A 352 1.01 -0.29 4.15
N ILE A 353 2.18 -0.76 3.72
CA ILE A 353 3.39 0.06 3.68
C ILE A 353 3.67 0.53 2.25
N MET A 354 3.49 1.83 2.07
CA MET A 354 3.76 2.55 0.83
C MET A 354 5.27 2.77 0.63
N ALA A 355 5.66 3.04 -0.63
CA ALA A 355 7.00 3.53 -0.98
C ALA A 355 8.19 2.64 -0.59
N ILE A 356 7.99 1.31 -0.53
CA ILE A 356 9.08 0.35 -0.26
C ILE A 356 10.03 0.21 -1.44
N GLN A 357 9.54 0.02 -2.67
CA GLN A 357 10.40 -0.08 -3.85
C GLN A 357 11.20 1.22 -4.04
N GLU A 358 12.50 1.13 -4.32
CA GLU A 358 13.33 2.33 -4.42
C GLU A 358 12.90 3.23 -5.57
N HIS A 359 12.80 4.52 -5.26
CA HIS A 359 12.30 5.57 -6.11
C HIS A 359 13.20 6.81 -5.93
N SER A 360 13.82 7.33 -6.98
CA SER A 360 14.79 8.44 -6.87
C SER A 360 14.15 9.78 -6.44
N TYR A 361 12.89 10.01 -6.82
CA TYR A 361 12.15 11.23 -6.48
C TYR A 361 11.26 11.00 -5.26
N TYR A 362 11.68 11.47 -4.08
CA TYR A 362 10.95 11.24 -2.81
C TYR A 362 9.52 11.81 -2.84
N ALA A 363 9.30 12.96 -3.47
CA ALA A 363 7.98 13.55 -3.68
C ALA A 363 7.13 12.86 -4.77
N SER A 364 7.55 11.69 -5.27
CA SER A 364 6.66 10.75 -5.99
C SER A 364 5.82 9.89 -5.06
N PHE A 365 6.07 9.94 -3.74
CA PHE A 365 5.38 9.15 -2.71
C PHE A 365 5.54 7.63 -2.87
N GLY A 366 6.55 7.19 -3.64
CA GLY A 366 6.80 5.78 -3.99
C GLY A 366 6.48 5.43 -5.44
N TYR A 367 5.58 6.16 -6.09
CA TYR A 367 5.02 5.76 -7.39
C TYR A 367 6.01 5.76 -8.55
N HIS A 368 7.07 6.58 -8.53
CA HIS A 368 8.07 6.59 -9.60
C HIS A 368 9.27 5.69 -9.27
N VAL A 369 9.00 4.38 -9.24
CA VAL A 369 10.01 3.33 -8.96
C VAL A 369 11.15 3.37 -9.98
N THR A 370 12.37 3.23 -9.48
CA THR A 370 13.61 3.16 -10.26
C THR A 370 14.28 1.78 -10.17
N ASN A 371 14.36 1.18 -8.98
CA ASN A 371 15.03 -0.11 -8.75
C ASN A 371 14.08 -1.08 -8.04
N PHE A 372 13.38 -1.92 -8.81
CA PHE A 372 12.21 -2.68 -8.34
C PHE A 372 12.51 -3.72 -7.24
N PHE A 373 13.74 -4.24 -7.18
CA PHE A 373 14.18 -5.25 -6.21
C PHE A 373 14.85 -4.66 -4.95
N ALA A 374 15.09 -3.34 -4.93
CA ALA A 374 15.75 -2.66 -3.82
C ALA A 374 14.71 -1.99 -2.90
N PRO A 375 14.79 -2.16 -1.57
CA PRO A 375 14.04 -1.35 -0.63
C PRO A 375 14.65 0.06 -0.56
N SER A 376 13.83 1.09 -0.32
CA SER A 376 14.31 2.47 -0.36
C SER A 376 15.33 2.77 0.73
N SER A 377 16.57 3.04 0.30
CA SER A 377 17.73 3.28 1.17
C SER A 377 17.60 4.47 2.11
N ARG A 378 16.64 5.37 1.86
CA ARG A 378 16.35 6.53 2.71
C ARG A 378 15.88 6.14 4.11
N CYS A 379 15.24 4.98 4.26
CA CYS A 379 14.67 4.54 5.54
C CYS A 379 15.59 3.55 6.28
N GLY A 380 16.64 3.03 5.65
CA GLY A 380 17.58 2.07 6.25
C GLY A 380 18.06 1.01 5.26
N THR A 381 18.54 -0.10 5.80
CA THR A 381 19.03 -1.25 5.04
C THR A 381 17.92 -2.29 4.77
N PRO A 382 18.14 -3.24 3.82
CA PRO A 382 17.31 -4.43 3.68
C PRO A 382 17.05 -5.19 4.99
N GLU A 383 18.06 -5.31 5.84
CA GLU A 383 17.95 -6.04 7.12
C GLU A 383 17.11 -5.27 8.15
N ASP A 384 17.12 -3.92 8.12
CA ASP A 384 16.22 -3.10 8.93
C ASP A 384 14.75 -3.29 8.51
N LEU A 385 14.47 -3.43 7.20
CA LEU A 385 13.12 -3.70 6.70
C LEU A 385 12.65 -5.11 7.09
N LYS A 386 13.49 -6.14 6.99
CA LYS A 386 13.19 -7.49 7.52
C LYS A 386 12.86 -7.43 9.01
N SER A 387 13.64 -6.67 9.79
CA SER A 387 13.37 -6.47 11.21
C SER A 387 12.08 -5.73 11.52
N LEU A 388 11.61 -4.84 10.64
CA LEU A 388 10.31 -4.18 10.77
C LEU A 388 9.18 -5.21 10.59
N ILE A 389 9.27 -6.03 9.55
CA ILE A 389 8.22 -7.01 9.19
C ILE A 389 8.13 -8.12 10.26
N ASP A 390 9.27 -8.68 10.71
CA ASP A 390 9.30 -9.69 11.77
C ASP A 390 8.66 -9.20 13.09
N ARG A 391 8.83 -7.89 13.41
CA ARG A 391 8.18 -7.24 14.56
C ARG A 391 6.67 -7.02 14.35
N ALA A 392 6.23 -6.73 13.13
CA ALA A 392 4.81 -6.65 12.82
C ALA A 392 4.15 -8.03 13.01
N HIS A 393 4.82 -9.10 12.56
CA HIS A 393 4.40 -10.49 12.77
C HIS A 393 4.37 -10.88 14.26
N GLU A 394 5.37 -10.47 15.05
CA GLU A 394 5.35 -10.63 16.52
C GLU A 394 4.10 -10.00 17.17
N LEU A 395 3.68 -8.84 16.67
CA LEU A 395 2.46 -8.14 17.11
C LEU A 395 1.17 -8.73 16.51
N GLY A 396 1.26 -9.74 15.66
CA GLY A 396 0.12 -10.32 14.94
C GLY A 396 -0.53 -9.35 13.96
N LEU A 397 0.28 -8.53 13.29
CA LEU A 397 -0.12 -7.63 12.20
C LEU A 397 0.34 -8.22 10.87
N LEU A 398 -0.55 -8.31 9.88
CA LEU A 398 -0.15 -8.56 8.49
C LEU A 398 0.56 -7.32 7.95
N VAL A 399 1.54 -7.50 7.06
CA VAL A 399 2.21 -6.42 6.34
C VAL A 399 1.98 -6.59 4.85
N LEU A 400 1.20 -5.69 4.26
CA LEU A 400 0.97 -5.58 2.83
C LEU A 400 1.90 -4.50 2.26
N MET A 401 2.40 -4.72 1.05
CA MET A 401 3.31 -3.79 0.36
C MET A 401 2.64 -3.15 -0.85
N ASP A 402 2.90 -1.87 -1.10
CA ASP A 402 2.61 -1.23 -2.38
C ASP A 402 3.56 -1.79 -3.46
N ILE A 403 3.00 -2.41 -4.50
CA ILE A 403 3.74 -2.94 -5.65
C ILE A 403 3.34 -2.20 -6.93
N VAL A 404 4.26 -1.35 -7.41
CA VAL A 404 3.98 -0.41 -8.50
C VAL A 404 4.42 -1.02 -9.83
N HIS A 405 3.68 -2.04 -10.28
CA HIS A 405 3.94 -2.71 -11.56
C HIS A 405 3.18 -2.09 -12.75
N SER A 406 2.47 -0.98 -12.55
CA SER A 406 1.73 -0.27 -13.61
C SER A 406 2.63 0.55 -14.54
N HIS A 407 3.73 1.09 -14.03
CA HIS A 407 4.66 1.94 -14.76
C HIS A 407 6.05 1.95 -14.10
N ALA A 408 7.03 2.58 -14.77
CA ALA A 408 8.35 2.84 -14.20
C ALA A 408 8.75 4.31 -14.40
N SER A 409 9.64 4.80 -13.53
CA SER A 409 10.25 6.12 -13.69
C SER A 409 10.93 6.26 -15.06
N LYS A 410 10.81 7.44 -15.68
CA LYS A 410 11.56 7.77 -16.91
C LYS A 410 13.06 8.02 -16.68
N ASN A 411 13.55 7.92 -15.45
CA ASN A 411 14.96 8.10 -15.13
C ASN A 411 15.85 7.10 -15.89
N THR A 412 16.86 7.61 -16.60
CA THR A 412 17.79 6.80 -17.41
C THR A 412 19.13 6.54 -16.74
N LEU A 413 19.53 7.33 -15.74
CA LEU A 413 20.83 7.21 -15.06
C LEU A 413 20.82 6.21 -13.89
N ASP A 414 19.69 6.14 -13.19
CA ASP A 414 19.50 5.42 -11.93
C ASP A 414 18.21 4.58 -11.91
N GLY A 415 17.57 4.40 -13.06
CA GLY A 415 16.37 3.59 -13.23
C GLY A 415 16.34 2.82 -14.55
N LEU A 416 15.26 2.05 -14.73
CA LEU A 416 15.11 1.06 -15.79
C LEU A 416 14.95 1.65 -17.22
N ASN A 417 14.75 2.96 -17.37
CA ASN A 417 14.52 3.58 -18.68
C ASN A 417 15.79 3.59 -19.55
N MET A 418 15.62 3.32 -20.85
CA MET A 418 16.72 3.21 -21.83
C MET A 418 17.84 2.29 -21.36
N PHE A 419 17.52 1.18 -20.67
CA PHE A 419 18.49 0.33 -19.99
C PHE A 419 19.60 -0.16 -20.93
N ASP A 420 19.23 -0.87 -21.98
CA ASP A 420 20.12 -1.37 -23.04
C ASP A 420 20.30 -0.36 -24.20
N GLY A 421 19.93 0.91 -23.96
CA GLY A 421 19.91 1.99 -24.94
C GLY A 421 18.79 1.95 -25.98
N THR A 422 17.80 1.06 -25.82
CA THR A 422 16.55 1.09 -26.61
C THR A 422 15.38 1.62 -25.78
N ASP A 423 14.35 2.16 -26.44
CA ASP A 423 13.10 2.53 -25.75
C ASP A 423 12.19 1.32 -25.51
N ALA A 424 12.44 0.19 -26.19
CA ALA A 424 11.53 -0.96 -26.33
C ALA A 424 11.88 -2.19 -25.46
N HIS A 425 12.82 -2.06 -24.53
CA HIS A 425 13.40 -3.18 -23.76
C HIS A 425 12.40 -3.81 -22.76
N TYR A 426 12.28 -3.25 -21.56
CA TYR A 426 11.24 -3.63 -20.58
C TYR A 426 9.86 -3.02 -20.91
N PHE A 427 9.80 -2.11 -21.89
CA PHE A 427 8.69 -1.21 -22.14
C PHE A 427 8.20 -1.33 -23.59
N HIS A 428 6.97 -0.89 -23.87
CA HIS A 428 6.59 -0.67 -25.26
C HIS A 428 7.41 0.47 -25.90
N SER A 429 7.57 0.45 -27.23
CA SER A 429 8.20 1.53 -27.98
C SER A 429 7.22 2.68 -28.26
N GLY A 430 7.75 3.89 -28.44
CA GLY A 430 6.99 5.05 -28.88
C GLY A 430 5.83 5.43 -27.94
N PRO A 431 4.70 5.97 -28.46
CA PRO A 431 3.60 6.47 -27.63
C PRO A 431 2.96 5.43 -26.69
N ARG A 432 2.85 4.15 -27.09
CA ARG A 432 2.33 3.07 -26.21
C ARG A 432 3.24 2.83 -25.01
N GLY A 433 4.51 3.20 -25.11
CA GLY A 433 5.51 3.06 -24.05
C GLY A 433 5.58 4.20 -23.04
N TYR A 434 4.69 5.20 -23.11
CA TYR A 434 4.84 6.45 -22.36
C TYR A 434 3.49 6.96 -21.80
N HIS A 435 3.39 7.02 -20.47
CA HIS A 435 2.21 7.53 -19.77
C HIS A 435 2.30 9.05 -19.60
N TRP A 436 1.75 9.80 -20.55
CA TRP A 436 1.94 11.26 -20.65
C TRP A 436 1.52 12.06 -19.41
N MET A 437 0.47 11.63 -18.70
CA MET A 437 -0.03 12.30 -17.48
C MET A 437 0.86 12.04 -16.25
N TRP A 438 1.63 10.94 -16.26
CA TRP A 438 2.54 10.56 -15.17
C TRP A 438 4.03 10.70 -15.55
N ASP A 439 4.32 11.20 -16.75
CA ASP A 439 5.68 11.45 -17.25
C ASP A 439 6.61 10.22 -17.11
N SER A 440 6.07 9.03 -17.42
CA SER A 440 6.62 7.71 -17.03
C SER A 440 6.62 6.67 -18.16
N ARG A 441 7.34 5.55 -17.99
CA ARG A 441 7.39 4.43 -18.95
C ARG A 441 6.36 3.35 -18.64
N LEU A 442 5.84 2.70 -19.68
CA LEU A 442 4.84 1.62 -19.58
C LEU A 442 5.41 0.27 -20.02
N PHE A 443 5.27 -0.75 -19.17
CA PHE A 443 5.80 -2.10 -19.39
C PHE A 443 5.20 -2.77 -20.63
N ASN A 444 5.99 -3.64 -21.27
CA ASN A 444 5.51 -4.55 -22.30
C ASN A 444 5.17 -5.91 -21.68
N TYR A 445 3.97 -6.02 -21.11
CA TYR A 445 3.52 -7.23 -20.39
C TYR A 445 3.46 -8.49 -21.27
N GLY A 446 3.44 -8.36 -22.60
CA GLY A 446 3.53 -9.47 -23.55
C GLY A 446 4.95 -10.02 -23.75
N SER A 447 5.98 -9.41 -23.16
CA SER A 447 7.38 -9.85 -23.26
C SER A 447 7.75 -10.87 -22.18
N TRP A 448 8.38 -11.98 -22.59
CA TRP A 448 8.73 -13.10 -21.70
C TRP A 448 9.61 -12.69 -20.52
N GLU A 449 10.66 -11.90 -20.77
CA GLU A 449 11.56 -11.45 -19.71
C GLU A 449 10.95 -10.32 -18.85
N VAL A 450 9.94 -9.60 -19.35
CA VAL A 450 9.15 -8.66 -18.53
C VAL A 450 8.23 -9.44 -17.59
N LEU A 451 7.57 -10.50 -18.07
CA LEU A 451 6.81 -11.42 -17.21
C LEU A 451 7.74 -12.05 -16.15
N ARG A 452 8.93 -12.53 -16.54
CA ARG A 452 9.93 -13.05 -15.59
C ARG A 452 10.30 -12.00 -14.55
N TYR A 453 10.62 -10.78 -14.97
CA TYR A 453 11.01 -9.67 -14.10
C TYR A 453 9.94 -9.35 -13.05
N LEU A 454 8.69 -9.11 -13.50
CA LEU A 454 7.60 -8.67 -12.63
C LEU A 454 7.07 -9.80 -11.72
N LEU A 455 6.93 -11.04 -12.23
CA LEU A 455 6.56 -12.19 -11.40
C LEU A 455 7.65 -12.52 -10.38
N SER A 456 8.92 -12.44 -10.77
CA SER A 456 10.04 -12.61 -9.83
C SER A 456 10.12 -11.49 -8.81
N ASN A 457 9.71 -10.27 -9.15
CA ASN A 457 9.67 -9.17 -8.19
C ASN A 457 8.57 -9.34 -7.15
N ALA A 458 7.35 -9.71 -7.56
CA ALA A 458 6.28 -10.04 -6.63
C ALA A 458 6.69 -11.20 -5.70
N ARG A 459 7.36 -12.24 -6.24
CA ARG A 459 7.87 -13.34 -5.42
C ARG A 459 9.01 -12.93 -4.48
N TRP A 460 9.93 -12.08 -4.93
CA TRP A 460 11.07 -11.59 -4.14
C TRP A 460 10.61 -10.95 -2.82
N TRP A 461 9.58 -10.10 -2.87
CA TRP A 461 9.04 -9.45 -1.68
C TRP A 461 8.33 -10.43 -0.71
N LEU A 462 7.64 -11.45 -1.22
CA LEU A 462 7.05 -12.50 -0.37
C LEU A 462 8.12 -13.43 0.24
N GLU A 463 9.16 -13.81 -0.51
CA GLU A 463 10.12 -14.83 -0.09
C GLU A 463 11.27 -14.27 0.74
N GLU A 464 11.87 -13.14 0.36
CA GLU A 464 13.02 -12.53 1.06
C GLU A 464 12.58 -11.70 2.28
N TYR A 465 11.48 -10.95 2.15
CA TYR A 465 11.03 -9.98 3.16
C TYR A 465 9.80 -10.43 3.96
N LYS A 466 9.14 -11.54 3.58
CA LYS A 466 7.95 -12.08 4.26
C LYS A 466 6.76 -11.11 4.32
N PHE A 467 6.58 -10.28 3.30
CA PHE A 467 5.31 -9.57 3.15
C PHE A 467 4.14 -10.57 3.03
N ASP A 468 2.98 -10.20 3.58
CA ASP A 468 1.77 -11.03 3.63
C ASP A 468 0.82 -10.75 2.44
N GLY A 469 1.32 -10.06 1.43
CA GLY A 469 0.55 -9.67 0.25
C GLY A 469 0.87 -8.26 -0.25
N PHE A 470 0.03 -7.77 -1.16
CA PHE A 470 0.26 -6.53 -1.89
C PHE A 470 -1.00 -5.70 -2.09
N ARG A 471 -0.81 -4.38 -2.21
CA ARG A 471 -1.66 -3.53 -3.05
C ARG A 471 -0.94 -3.32 -4.38
N PHE A 472 -1.62 -3.65 -5.48
CA PHE A 472 -1.16 -3.29 -6.82
C PHE A 472 -1.70 -1.91 -7.16
N ASP A 473 -0.81 -0.98 -7.47
CA ASP A 473 -1.15 0.44 -7.68
C ASP A 473 -1.30 0.80 -9.16
N GLY A 474 -2.26 1.66 -9.48
CA GLY A 474 -2.55 2.12 -10.83
C GLY A 474 -3.11 1.03 -11.75
N VAL A 475 -3.88 0.07 -11.23
CA VAL A 475 -4.37 -1.08 -12.02
C VAL A 475 -5.31 -0.64 -13.15
N THR A 476 -6.09 0.44 -12.97
CA THR A 476 -6.85 1.05 -14.07
C THR A 476 -5.95 1.51 -15.23
N SER A 477 -4.74 2.01 -14.95
CA SER A 477 -3.78 2.40 -15.99
C SER A 477 -3.25 1.18 -16.77
N MET A 478 -3.14 0.03 -16.11
CA MET A 478 -2.73 -1.23 -16.71
C MET A 478 -3.81 -1.84 -17.61
N MET A 479 -5.04 -1.90 -17.13
CA MET A 479 -6.10 -2.69 -17.79
C MET A 479 -6.66 -2.06 -19.07
N TYR A 480 -6.39 -0.77 -19.32
CA TYR A 480 -6.92 -0.05 -20.48
C TYR A 480 -5.83 0.70 -21.24
N THR A 481 -5.88 0.66 -22.57
CA THR A 481 -5.02 1.40 -23.52
C THR A 481 -5.08 2.91 -23.34
N HIS A 482 -6.22 3.43 -22.88
CA HIS A 482 -6.44 4.85 -22.55
C HIS A 482 -6.17 5.16 -21.07
N HIS A 483 -5.74 4.17 -20.28
CA HIS A 483 -5.34 4.30 -18.88
C HIS A 483 -6.39 4.87 -17.91
N GLY A 484 -7.68 4.80 -18.28
CA GLY A 484 -8.77 5.51 -17.59
C GLY A 484 -8.75 7.05 -17.74
N LEU A 485 -7.80 7.63 -18.49
CA LEU A 485 -7.67 9.08 -18.65
C LEU A 485 -8.78 9.64 -19.55
N SER A 486 -9.51 10.65 -19.06
CA SER A 486 -10.61 11.31 -19.76
C SER A 486 -11.75 10.38 -20.22
N VAL A 487 -11.88 9.20 -19.58
CA VAL A 487 -12.97 8.24 -19.80
C VAL A 487 -13.82 8.15 -18.53
N GLY A 488 -15.14 8.22 -18.69
CA GLY A 488 -16.08 7.97 -17.61
C GLY A 488 -16.56 6.53 -17.66
N PHE A 489 -16.52 5.82 -16.53
CA PHE A 489 -17.09 4.50 -16.38
C PHE A 489 -18.52 4.62 -15.82
N THR A 490 -19.51 4.35 -16.66
CA THR A 490 -20.94 4.41 -16.31
C THR A 490 -21.47 3.11 -15.73
N GLY A 491 -20.69 2.03 -15.82
CA GLY A 491 -21.11 0.67 -15.51
C GLY A 491 -21.63 -0.10 -16.73
N ASN A 492 -21.51 0.46 -17.94
CA ASN A 492 -21.83 -0.21 -19.18
C ASN A 492 -20.68 -1.14 -19.60
N TYR A 493 -20.96 -2.43 -19.83
CA TYR A 493 -19.90 -3.44 -19.93
C TYR A 493 -19.04 -3.32 -21.21
N THR A 494 -19.50 -2.56 -22.20
CA THR A 494 -18.69 -2.17 -23.37
C THR A 494 -17.51 -1.26 -23.00
N GLU A 495 -17.57 -0.56 -21.87
CA GLU A 495 -16.47 0.27 -21.35
C GLU A 495 -15.35 -0.58 -20.73
N TYR A 496 -15.66 -1.82 -20.33
CA TYR A 496 -14.73 -2.75 -19.67
C TYR A 496 -14.18 -3.84 -20.59
N PHE A 497 -14.95 -4.23 -21.61
CA PHE A 497 -14.65 -5.37 -22.47
C PHE A 497 -14.70 -4.98 -23.95
N GLY A 498 -13.53 -4.76 -24.54
CA GLY A 498 -13.40 -4.35 -25.94
C GLY A 498 -11.97 -4.31 -26.42
N LEU A 499 -11.72 -3.59 -27.52
CA LEU A 499 -10.37 -3.42 -28.07
C LEU A 499 -9.48 -2.49 -27.23
N GLU A 500 -10.07 -1.69 -26.36
CA GLU A 500 -9.35 -0.81 -25.44
C GLU A 500 -8.88 -1.52 -24.15
N THR A 501 -9.32 -2.76 -23.92
CA THR A 501 -8.82 -3.57 -22.79
C THR A 501 -7.43 -4.12 -23.14
N ASP A 502 -6.40 -3.78 -22.36
CA ASP A 502 -5.05 -4.33 -22.57
C ASP A 502 -4.98 -5.77 -22.03
N VAL A 503 -5.22 -6.74 -22.93
CA VAL A 503 -5.24 -8.17 -22.60
C VAL A 503 -3.88 -8.68 -22.12
N ASP A 504 -2.75 -8.10 -22.56
CA ASP A 504 -1.42 -8.51 -22.09
C ASP A 504 -1.24 -8.13 -20.62
N ALA A 505 -1.63 -6.90 -20.26
CA ALA A 505 -1.61 -6.42 -18.87
C ALA A 505 -2.55 -7.23 -17.96
N VAL A 506 -3.79 -7.49 -18.40
CA VAL A 506 -4.75 -8.29 -17.61
C VAL A 506 -4.28 -9.74 -17.46
N ASN A 507 -3.65 -10.34 -18.47
CA ASN A 507 -3.06 -11.68 -18.34
C ASN A 507 -1.88 -11.69 -17.37
N TYR A 508 -1.03 -10.67 -17.36
CA TYR A 508 0.00 -10.53 -16.33
C TYR A 508 -0.62 -10.48 -14.91
N LEU A 509 -1.71 -9.71 -14.72
CA LEU A 509 -2.43 -9.65 -13.44
C LEU A 509 -3.07 -11.00 -13.05
N MET A 510 -3.55 -11.78 -14.02
CA MET A 510 -4.02 -13.15 -13.78
C MET A 510 -2.85 -14.09 -13.42
N LEU A 511 -1.71 -14.02 -14.11
CA LEU A 511 -0.52 -14.83 -13.83
C LEU A 511 0.05 -14.55 -12.44
N VAL A 512 0.13 -13.29 -12.02
CA VAL A 512 0.68 -12.92 -10.71
C VAL A 512 -0.25 -13.31 -9.56
N ASN A 513 -1.58 -13.16 -9.71
CA ASN A 513 -2.53 -13.65 -8.71
C ASN A 513 -2.56 -15.19 -8.63
N ASP A 514 -2.50 -15.90 -9.76
CA ASP A 514 -2.42 -17.37 -9.80
C ASP A 514 -1.14 -17.89 -9.12
N MET A 515 -0.01 -17.21 -9.36
CA MET A 515 1.27 -17.47 -8.68
C MET A 515 1.19 -17.20 -7.18
N ILE A 516 0.71 -16.03 -6.76
CA ILE A 516 0.64 -15.63 -5.35
C ILE A 516 -0.24 -16.61 -4.57
N HIS A 517 -1.48 -16.81 -5.01
CA HIS A 517 -2.43 -17.67 -4.29
C HIS A 517 -2.10 -19.16 -4.38
N GLY A 518 -1.40 -19.59 -5.43
CA GLY A 518 -0.92 -20.97 -5.57
C GLY A 518 0.29 -21.32 -4.70
N LEU A 519 1.18 -20.35 -4.43
CA LEU A 519 2.39 -20.55 -3.61
C LEU A 519 2.22 -20.10 -2.16
N TYR A 520 1.41 -19.06 -1.92
CA TYR A 520 1.19 -18.38 -0.65
C TYR A 520 -0.32 -18.19 -0.38
N PRO A 521 -1.09 -19.25 -0.05
CA PRO A 521 -2.56 -19.18 0.00
C PRO A 521 -3.16 -18.24 1.07
N GLU A 522 -2.38 -17.86 2.08
CA GLU A 522 -2.78 -16.89 3.10
C GLU A 522 -2.54 -15.43 2.66
N ALA A 523 -1.79 -15.20 1.57
CA ALA A 523 -1.48 -13.87 1.09
C ALA A 523 -2.74 -13.12 0.62
N VAL A 524 -2.68 -11.80 0.68
CA VAL A 524 -3.77 -10.91 0.25
C VAL A 524 -3.35 -10.08 -0.96
N THR A 525 -4.17 -10.05 -2.02
CA THR A 525 -3.97 -9.11 -3.13
C THR A 525 -5.11 -8.08 -3.22
N VAL A 526 -4.75 -6.81 -3.06
CA VAL A 526 -5.65 -5.66 -3.22
C VAL A 526 -5.34 -4.96 -4.54
N GLY A 527 -6.34 -4.63 -5.34
CA GLY A 527 -6.16 -3.82 -6.54
C GLY A 527 -6.68 -2.40 -6.39
N GLU A 528 -5.83 -1.43 -6.72
CA GLU A 528 -6.23 -0.04 -6.95
C GLU A 528 -6.81 0.09 -8.37
N ASP A 529 -8.12 -0.17 -8.49
CA ASP A 529 -8.89 0.08 -9.70
C ASP A 529 -10.04 1.05 -9.41
N VAL A 530 -10.05 2.21 -10.08
CA VAL A 530 -11.17 3.17 -10.03
C VAL A 530 -12.30 2.79 -11.00
N SER A 531 -12.02 2.03 -12.07
CA SER A 531 -12.99 1.77 -13.15
C SER A 531 -14.21 0.95 -12.72
N GLY A 532 -14.02 -0.01 -11.81
CA GLY A 532 -15.08 -0.96 -11.43
C GLY A 532 -15.21 -2.14 -12.39
N MET A 533 -14.08 -2.61 -12.95
CA MET A 533 -14.07 -3.74 -13.88
C MET A 533 -14.78 -4.96 -13.25
N PRO A 534 -15.80 -5.55 -13.91
CA PRO A 534 -16.41 -6.78 -13.43
C PRO A 534 -15.44 -7.95 -13.46
N THR A 535 -15.61 -8.93 -12.57
CA THR A 535 -14.76 -10.14 -12.42
C THR A 535 -13.35 -9.87 -11.87
N PHE A 536 -13.11 -8.68 -11.33
CA PHE A 536 -11.81 -8.28 -10.82
C PHE A 536 -11.41 -9.04 -9.56
N CYS A 537 -12.34 -9.15 -8.60
CA CYS A 537 -12.13 -9.87 -7.34
C CYS A 537 -12.65 -11.33 -7.36
N ILE A 538 -12.73 -11.94 -8.55
CA ILE A 538 -13.13 -13.34 -8.74
C ILE A 538 -11.88 -14.17 -9.04
N PRO A 539 -11.74 -15.40 -8.52
CA PRO A 539 -10.56 -16.24 -8.76
C PRO A 539 -10.23 -16.45 -10.25
N VAL A 540 -8.93 -16.55 -10.55
CA VAL A 540 -8.45 -16.80 -11.92
C VAL A 540 -9.02 -18.11 -12.48
N GLN A 541 -9.14 -19.13 -11.64
CA GLN A 541 -9.67 -20.45 -12.01
C GLN A 541 -11.12 -20.40 -12.53
N ASP A 542 -11.89 -19.42 -12.03
CA ASP A 542 -13.30 -19.18 -12.35
C ASP A 542 -13.51 -18.22 -13.54
N GLY A 543 -12.43 -17.55 -13.98
CA GLY A 543 -12.39 -16.66 -15.15
C GLY A 543 -12.15 -15.18 -14.81
N GLY A 544 -11.97 -14.84 -13.54
CA GLY A 544 -11.68 -13.49 -13.07
C GLY A 544 -10.20 -13.09 -13.15
N VAL A 545 -9.88 -11.91 -12.62
CA VAL A 545 -8.50 -11.36 -12.57
C VAL A 545 -7.71 -11.91 -11.37
N GLY A 546 -8.39 -12.38 -10.33
CA GLY A 546 -7.79 -13.08 -9.20
C GLY A 546 -7.44 -12.24 -7.96
N PHE A 547 -7.84 -10.98 -7.92
CA PHE A 547 -7.65 -10.16 -6.71
C PHE A 547 -8.56 -10.63 -5.56
N ASP A 548 -8.13 -10.43 -4.32
CA ASP A 548 -8.98 -10.63 -3.16
C ASP A 548 -9.95 -9.48 -2.93
N TYR A 549 -9.45 -8.25 -3.06
CA TYR A 549 -10.20 -7.04 -2.81
C TYR A 549 -9.87 -5.97 -3.85
N ARG A 550 -10.78 -5.01 -4.01
CA ARG A 550 -10.49 -3.71 -4.62
C ARG A 550 -10.70 -2.57 -3.64
N LEU A 551 -10.04 -1.44 -3.89
CA LEU A 551 -10.33 -0.20 -3.18
C LEU A 551 -11.69 0.38 -3.60
N HIS A 552 -12.53 0.78 -2.63
CA HIS A 552 -13.82 1.43 -2.90
C HIS A 552 -13.68 2.95 -3.05
N MET A 553 -12.94 3.37 -4.07
CA MET A 553 -12.40 4.74 -4.20
C MET A 553 -13.48 5.84 -4.20
N ALA A 554 -14.66 5.57 -4.75
CA ALA A 554 -15.78 6.52 -4.85
C ALA A 554 -16.32 7.04 -3.49
N ILE A 555 -16.00 6.38 -2.37
CA ILE A 555 -16.45 6.83 -1.04
C ILE A 555 -15.77 8.16 -0.65
N ALA A 556 -14.46 8.29 -0.86
CA ALA A 556 -13.72 9.48 -0.47
C ALA A 556 -14.19 10.71 -1.27
N ASP A 557 -14.35 10.57 -2.59
CA ASP A 557 -14.91 11.61 -3.46
C ASP A 557 -16.29 12.08 -2.99
N LYS A 558 -17.16 11.16 -2.57
CA LYS A 558 -18.49 11.49 -2.08
C LYS A 558 -18.44 12.31 -0.79
N TRP A 559 -17.52 12.00 0.13
CA TRP A 559 -17.34 12.82 1.33
C TRP A 559 -16.82 14.22 1.00
N ILE A 560 -15.86 14.36 0.08
CA ILE A 560 -15.39 15.66 -0.39
C ILE A 560 -16.53 16.46 -1.06
N GLU A 561 -17.33 15.83 -1.91
CA GLU A 561 -18.49 16.44 -2.58
C GLU A 561 -19.53 16.95 -1.56
N ILE A 562 -19.77 16.18 -0.50
CA ILE A 562 -20.72 16.48 0.57
C ILE A 562 -20.19 17.57 1.51
N LEU A 563 -18.91 17.53 1.89
CA LEU A 563 -18.27 18.52 2.77
C LEU A 563 -18.15 19.92 2.13
N LYS A 564 -18.22 20.01 0.80
CA LYS A 564 -18.35 21.27 0.04
C LYS A 564 -19.77 21.88 0.10
N LYS A 565 -20.76 21.17 0.65
CA LYS A 565 -22.16 21.61 0.80
C LYS A 565 -22.50 21.86 2.28
N ARG A 566 -23.60 22.57 2.54
CA ARG A 566 -24.14 22.75 3.90
C ARG A 566 -24.80 21.46 4.39
N ASP A 567 -24.74 21.20 5.70
CA ASP A 567 -25.35 20.03 6.34
C ASP A 567 -26.84 19.84 5.96
N GLU A 568 -27.58 20.94 5.79
CA GLU A 568 -29.00 20.90 5.40
C GLU A 568 -29.26 20.32 4.00
N ASP A 569 -28.28 20.44 3.10
CA ASP A 569 -28.37 20.03 1.70
C ASP A 569 -27.90 18.58 1.48
N TRP A 570 -27.37 17.91 2.52
CA TRP A 570 -26.90 16.53 2.45
C TRP A 570 -28.06 15.57 2.14
N LYS A 571 -27.80 14.53 1.35
CA LYS A 571 -28.79 13.52 0.95
C LYS A 571 -28.42 12.18 1.56
N MET A 572 -29.28 11.66 2.44
CA MET A 572 -29.06 10.38 3.11
C MET A 572 -29.11 9.24 2.09
N GLY A 573 -29.99 9.36 1.09
CA GLY A 573 -30.05 8.45 -0.05
C GLY A 573 -28.74 8.35 -0.83
N ASP A 574 -28.06 9.46 -1.08
CA ASP A 574 -26.82 9.50 -1.87
C ASP A 574 -25.62 8.92 -1.10
N ILE A 575 -25.57 9.18 0.22
CA ILE A 575 -24.58 8.56 1.13
C ILE A 575 -24.76 7.03 1.11
N ILE A 576 -25.98 6.55 1.36
CA ILE A 576 -26.28 5.11 1.37
C ILE A 576 -25.99 4.49 0.00
N TYR A 577 -26.42 5.13 -1.09
CA TYR A 577 -26.17 4.65 -2.44
C TYR A 577 -24.68 4.46 -2.68
N THR A 578 -23.85 5.47 -2.38
CA THR A 578 -22.40 5.38 -2.61
C THR A 578 -21.75 4.27 -1.79
N LEU A 579 -22.07 4.16 -0.49
CA LEU A 579 -21.48 3.14 0.38
C LEU A 579 -21.89 1.71 -0.03
N THR A 580 -23.08 1.54 -0.61
CA THR A 580 -23.66 0.22 -0.92
C THR A 580 -23.60 -0.19 -2.39
N ASN A 581 -23.32 0.73 -3.32
CA ASN A 581 -23.25 0.47 -4.75
C ASN A 581 -21.95 -0.25 -5.16
N ARG A 582 -21.82 -1.51 -4.73
CA ARG A 582 -20.73 -2.42 -5.08
C ARG A 582 -21.27 -3.75 -5.61
N ARG A 583 -20.40 -4.53 -6.26
CA ARG A 583 -20.73 -5.86 -6.79
C ARG A 583 -20.77 -6.87 -5.64
N TRP A 584 -21.89 -7.56 -5.45
CA TRP A 584 -22.13 -8.41 -4.27
C TRP A 584 -21.08 -9.51 -4.05
N SER A 585 -20.62 -10.14 -5.13
CA SER A 585 -19.64 -11.24 -5.06
C SER A 585 -18.17 -10.80 -5.09
N GLU A 586 -17.88 -9.50 -5.01
CA GLU A 586 -16.52 -8.96 -5.12
C GLU A 586 -16.23 -8.04 -3.91
N LYS A 587 -15.24 -8.42 -3.09
CA LYS A 587 -14.98 -7.76 -1.80
C LYS A 587 -14.34 -6.38 -1.99
N CYS A 588 -14.76 -5.40 -1.21
CA CYS A 588 -14.23 -4.04 -1.24
C CYS A 588 -13.53 -3.65 0.07
N ILE A 589 -12.44 -2.89 0.00
CA ILE A 589 -11.87 -2.15 1.14
C ILE A 589 -12.37 -0.72 1.09
N ALA A 590 -13.04 -0.29 2.17
CA ALA A 590 -13.61 1.04 2.31
C ALA A 590 -12.73 1.95 3.17
N TYR A 591 -12.68 3.23 2.81
CA TYR A 591 -11.99 4.27 3.57
C TYR A 591 -12.74 5.59 3.37
N ALA A 592 -12.70 6.46 4.39
CA ALA A 592 -13.39 7.74 4.33
C ALA A 592 -12.57 8.80 3.56
N GLU A 593 -11.24 8.72 3.68
CA GLU A 593 -10.23 9.54 3.02
C GLU A 593 -8.95 8.70 2.90
N SER A 594 -8.11 9.01 1.92
CA SER A 594 -6.86 8.30 1.63
C SER A 594 -5.65 9.21 1.72
N HIS A 595 -4.47 8.67 1.44
CA HIS A 595 -3.24 9.44 1.28
C HIS A 595 -3.38 10.57 0.24
N ASP A 596 -4.21 10.42 -0.80
CA ASP A 596 -4.41 11.42 -1.86
C ASP A 596 -5.06 12.71 -1.33
N GLN A 597 -6.13 12.59 -0.53
CA GLN A 597 -6.80 13.74 0.11
C GLN A 597 -5.93 14.39 1.20
N ALA A 598 -4.95 13.66 1.73
CA ALA A 598 -4.00 14.19 2.70
C ALA A 598 -2.89 15.03 2.04
N LEU A 599 -2.69 14.97 0.71
CA LEU A 599 -1.64 15.73 0.00
C LEU A 599 -2.00 17.21 -0.23
N VAL A 600 -0.95 18.02 -0.45
CA VAL A 600 -1.08 19.44 -0.77
C VAL A 600 -1.93 19.66 -2.04
N GLY A 601 -3.01 20.43 -1.89
CA GLY A 601 -3.97 20.69 -2.97
C GLY A 601 -5.39 20.24 -2.64
N ASP A 602 -5.55 19.33 -1.70
CA ASP A 602 -6.82 19.04 -1.03
C ASP A 602 -6.70 19.28 0.50
N LYS A 603 -7.65 18.77 1.27
CA LYS A 603 -7.68 18.83 2.74
C LYS A 603 -8.15 17.48 3.29
N THR A 604 -7.64 17.12 4.47
CA THR A 604 -8.20 16.02 5.28
C THR A 604 -9.65 16.32 5.67
N ILE A 605 -10.45 15.29 6.00
CA ILE A 605 -11.84 15.46 6.47
C ILE A 605 -11.86 16.35 7.73
N ALA A 606 -10.91 16.18 8.63
CA ALA A 606 -10.76 17.04 9.81
C ALA A 606 -10.57 18.52 9.43
N PHE A 607 -9.72 18.82 8.44
CA PHE A 607 -9.45 20.18 8.00
C PHE A 607 -10.53 20.77 7.06
N TRP A 608 -11.32 19.93 6.37
CA TRP A 608 -12.59 20.32 5.75
C TRP A 608 -13.65 20.70 6.78
N LEU A 609 -13.70 20.00 7.91
CA LEU A 609 -14.73 20.20 8.95
C LEU A 609 -14.45 21.35 9.90
N MET A 610 -13.18 21.60 10.25
CA MET A 610 -12.76 22.52 11.31
C MET A 610 -11.81 23.64 10.85
N ASP A 611 -11.12 23.46 9.72
CA ASP A 611 -10.15 24.43 9.16
C ASP A 611 -9.18 24.96 10.25
N LYS A 612 -8.91 26.27 10.29
CA LYS A 612 -8.01 26.91 11.24
C LYS A 612 -8.43 26.85 12.71
N ASP A 613 -9.70 26.59 13.04
CA ASP A 613 -10.13 26.50 14.45
C ASP A 613 -9.41 25.33 15.17
N MET A 614 -8.88 24.36 14.41
CA MET A 614 -8.04 23.28 14.91
C MET A 614 -6.80 23.79 15.68
N TYR A 615 -6.25 24.96 15.34
CA TYR A 615 -5.04 25.48 16.00
C TYR A 615 -5.32 26.13 17.36
N ASP A 616 -6.50 26.72 17.54
CA ASP A 616 -6.82 27.55 18.72
C ASP A 616 -7.76 26.86 19.73
N PHE A 617 -8.62 25.94 19.26
CA PHE A 617 -9.76 25.40 20.02
C PHE A 617 -9.71 23.89 20.28
N MET A 618 -8.64 23.20 19.87
CA MET A 618 -8.48 21.76 20.13
C MET A 618 -8.02 21.41 21.55
N ALA A 619 -7.78 22.38 22.43
CA ALA A 619 -7.53 22.08 23.85
C ALA A 619 -8.83 21.77 24.61
N VAL A 620 -8.74 20.85 25.57
CA VAL A 620 -9.86 20.45 26.44
C VAL A 620 -10.09 21.46 27.58
N ASP A 621 -9.06 22.23 27.95
CA ASP A 621 -9.06 23.23 29.03
C ASP A 621 -9.94 24.48 28.78
N ARG A 622 -10.46 24.62 27.56
CA ARG A 622 -11.21 25.79 27.10
C ARG A 622 -12.53 25.38 26.44
N PRO A 623 -13.53 26.28 26.40
CA PRO A 623 -14.75 26.08 25.64
C PRO A 623 -14.44 25.76 24.18
N SER A 624 -15.11 24.74 23.66
CA SER A 624 -15.12 24.41 22.24
C SER A 624 -15.90 25.46 21.43
N THR A 625 -15.73 25.48 20.10
CA THR A 625 -16.59 26.24 19.20
C THR A 625 -17.64 25.32 18.59
N PRO A 626 -18.83 25.81 18.18
CA PRO A 626 -19.81 25.00 17.45
C PRO A 626 -19.26 24.38 16.15
N LEU A 627 -18.18 24.93 15.59
CA LEU A 627 -17.48 24.38 14.43
C LEU A 627 -16.62 23.15 14.81
N VAL A 628 -15.88 23.24 15.91
CA VAL A 628 -15.08 22.11 16.44
C VAL A 628 -16.00 21.00 16.94
N ASP A 629 -17.09 21.31 17.65
CA ASP A 629 -18.08 20.31 18.09
C ASP A 629 -18.74 19.60 16.89
N ARG A 630 -19.12 20.35 15.85
CA ARG A 630 -19.58 19.79 14.57
C ARG A 630 -18.52 18.88 13.95
N GLY A 631 -17.27 19.32 13.92
CA GLY A 631 -16.18 18.60 13.27
C GLY A 631 -15.84 17.29 13.97
N ILE A 632 -15.70 17.30 15.29
CA ILE A 632 -15.45 16.10 16.09
C ILE A 632 -16.58 15.08 15.91
N ALA A 633 -17.84 15.53 15.97
CA ALA A 633 -18.99 14.66 15.76
C ALA A 633 -19.03 14.05 14.35
N LEU A 634 -18.94 14.89 13.30
CA LEU A 634 -19.03 14.41 11.92
C LEU A 634 -17.82 13.56 11.51
N HIS A 635 -16.62 13.83 11.99
CA HIS A 635 -15.43 13.00 11.73
C HIS A 635 -15.64 11.56 12.22
N LYS A 636 -16.14 11.39 13.46
CA LYS A 636 -16.49 10.07 14.04
C LYS A 636 -17.60 9.39 13.22
N MET A 637 -18.68 10.11 12.92
CA MET A 637 -19.82 9.55 12.16
C MET A 637 -19.43 9.11 10.74
N ILE A 638 -18.65 9.92 10.01
CA ILE A 638 -18.21 9.62 8.64
C ILE A 638 -17.33 8.36 8.61
N ARG A 639 -16.39 8.23 9.55
CA ARG A 639 -15.52 7.03 9.63
C ARG A 639 -16.32 5.78 9.99
N LEU A 640 -17.22 5.85 10.99
CA LEU A 640 -18.04 4.71 11.41
C LEU A 640 -19.06 4.26 10.35
N ILE A 641 -19.76 5.16 9.67
CA ILE A 641 -20.72 4.77 8.62
C ILE A 641 -19.99 4.17 7.40
N THR A 642 -18.78 4.67 7.11
CA THR A 642 -17.93 4.12 6.05
C THR A 642 -17.49 2.69 6.37
N MET A 643 -17.07 2.42 7.61
CA MET A 643 -16.74 1.06 8.06
C MET A 643 -17.97 0.14 8.10
N GLY A 644 -19.11 0.63 8.61
CA GLY A 644 -20.33 -0.17 8.81
C GLY A 644 -21.07 -0.57 7.53
N LEU A 645 -20.94 0.19 6.44
CA LEU A 645 -21.63 -0.07 5.17
C LEU A 645 -20.72 -0.23 3.94
N GLY A 646 -19.53 0.38 3.94
CA GLY A 646 -18.76 0.65 2.72
C GLY A 646 -18.07 -0.55 2.06
N GLY A 647 -17.77 -1.61 2.81
CA GLY A 647 -16.98 -2.75 2.30
C GLY A 647 -16.95 -3.97 3.22
N GLU A 648 -16.04 -4.88 2.89
CA GLU A 648 -15.67 -6.11 3.61
C GLU A 648 -14.30 -5.97 4.32
N GLY A 649 -13.63 -4.82 4.11
CA GLY A 649 -12.42 -4.38 4.80
C GLY A 649 -12.46 -2.86 5.04
N TYR A 650 -11.66 -2.38 5.98
CA TYR A 650 -11.49 -0.96 6.29
C TYR A 650 -10.03 -0.54 6.14
N LEU A 651 -9.79 0.68 5.65
CA LEU A 651 -8.47 1.30 5.55
C LEU A 651 -8.48 2.70 6.17
N ASN A 652 -7.38 3.04 6.85
CA ASN A 652 -7.11 4.37 7.39
C ASN A 652 -5.67 4.80 7.07
N PHE A 653 -5.48 5.98 6.50
CA PHE A 653 -4.14 6.55 6.30
C PHE A 653 -3.61 7.23 7.57
N MET A 654 -2.31 7.05 7.85
CA MET A 654 -1.69 7.44 9.10
C MET A 654 -1.88 8.92 9.52
N GLY A 655 -2.45 9.11 10.70
CA GLY A 655 -2.81 10.39 11.28
C GLY A 655 -4.29 10.76 11.12
N ASN A 656 -4.98 10.21 10.11
CA ASN A 656 -6.39 10.53 9.88
C ASN A 656 -7.30 9.90 10.96
N GLU A 657 -6.82 8.90 11.71
CA GLU A 657 -7.57 8.28 12.81
C GLU A 657 -7.91 9.26 13.93
N PHE A 658 -6.98 10.17 14.24
CA PHE A 658 -7.17 11.22 15.25
C PHE A 658 -7.48 12.59 14.63
N GLY A 659 -7.72 12.66 13.31
CA GLY A 659 -7.99 13.90 12.59
C GLY A 659 -6.78 14.84 12.56
N HIS A 660 -5.61 14.35 12.12
CA HIS A 660 -4.39 15.14 11.99
C HIS A 660 -4.64 16.45 11.21
N PRO A 661 -4.16 17.61 11.73
CA PRO A 661 -4.36 18.91 11.09
C PRO A 661 -3.49 19.09 9.83
N GLU A 662 -3.63 20.24 9.18
CA GLU A 662 -2.81 20.62 8.01
C GLU A 662 -2.98 19.66 6.81
N TRP A 663 -1.90 19.39 6.09
CA TRP A 663 -1.79 18.50 4.93
C TRP A 663 -0.37 17.95 4.85
N ILE A 664 -0.11 17.07 3.88
CA ILE A 664 1.19 16.48 3.55
C ILE A 664 1.78 17.23 2.36
N ASP A 665 3.02 17.67 2.48
CA ASP A 665 3.80 18.17 1.35
C ASP A 665 5.23 17.67 1.47
N PHE A 666 5.72 17.06 0.39
CA PHE A 666 7.05 16.49 0.32
C PHE A 666 8.09 17.55 -0.09
N PRO A 667 9.35 17.44 0.33
CA PRO A 667 10.41 18.38 -0.06
C PRO A 667 10.57 18.43 -1.58
N ARG A 668 10.26 19.57 -2.20
CA ARG A 668 10.26 19.73 -3.67
C ARG A 668 10.69 21.12 -4.12
N GLY A 669 11.38 21.15 -5.26
CA GLY A 669 11.69 22.37 -6.01
C GLY A 669 10.50 22.87 -6.83
N GLU A 670 10.75 23.93 -7.60
CA GLU A 670 9.83 24.45 -8.62
C GLU A 670 9.54 23.38 -9.69
N GLN A 671 8.28 23.23 -10.08
CA GLN A 671 7.87 22.41 -11.22
C GLN A 671 7.35 23.30 -12.35
N ARG A 672 7.67 22.94 -13.60
CA ARG A 672 7.19 23.63 -14.80
C ARG A 672 6.31 22.68 -15.60
N LEU A 673 5.07 23.08 -15.85
CA LEU A 673 4.13 22.30 -16.64
C LEU A 673 4.38 22.50 -18.14
N SER A 674 3.83 21.60 -18.95
CA SER A 674 3.95 21.61 -20.42
C SER A 674 3.31 22.83 -21.09
N ASP A 675 2.37 23.51 -20.41
CA ASP A 675 1.76 24.77 -20.84
C ASP A 675 2.63 26.02 -20.51
N GLY A 676 3.77 25.82 -19.85
CA GLY A 676 4.68 26.88 -19.42
C GLY A 676 4.33 27.51 -18.06
N SER A 677 3.26 27.07 -17.40
CA SER A 677 2.94 27.49 -16.03
C SER A 677 3.92 26.91 -15.01
N VAL A 678 4.03 27.59 -13.87
CA VAL A 678 5.01 27.28 -12.82
C VAL A 678 4.29 26.98 -11.52
N ILE A 679 4.46 25.75 -11.02
CA ILE A 679 4.04 25.38 -9.66
C ILE A 679 5.22 25.67 -8.73
N PRO A 680 5.08 26.61 -7.78
CA PRO A 680 6.16 26.91 -6.84
C PRO A 680 6.48 25.70 -5.95
N GLY A 681 7.78 25.48 -5.74
CA GLY A 681 8.27 24.52 -4.75
C GLY A 681 8.06 25.01 -3.32
N ASN A 682 8.39 24.15 -2.35
CA ASN A 682 8.31 24.46 -0.92
C ASN A 682 9.70 24.65 -0.28
N ASN A 683 10.70 25.06 -1.08
CA ASN A 683 12.11 25.20 -0.70
C ASN A 683 12.72 23.91 -0.09
N PHE A 684 12.29 22.74 -0.57
CA PHE A 684 12.68 21.42 -0.03
C PHE A 684 12.37 21.25 1.47
N SER A 685 11.26 21.84 1.94
CA SER A 685 10.83 21.73 3.33
C SER A 685 10.31 20.33 3.67
N TYR A 686 10.67 19.85 4.85
CA TYR A 686 10.13 18.64 5.47
C TYR A 686 9.02 18.94 6.51
N ASP A 687 8.65 20.20 6.72
CA ASP A 687 7.69 20.59 7.78
C ASP A 687 6.30 19.93 7.63
N LYS A 688 5.88 19.61 6.40
CA LYS A 688 4.63 18.86 6.14
C LYS A 688 4.88 17.39 5.78
N CYS A 689 6.13 16.94 5.80
CA CYS A 689 6.54 15.56 5.53
C CYS A 689 6.81 14.81 6.85
N ARG A 690 5.88 14.93 7.81
CA ARG A 690 5.95 14.39 9.18
C ARG A 690 4.55 14.07 9.73
N ARG A 691 4.45 13.26 10.80
CA ARG A 691 3.20 12.95 11.54
C ARG A 691 3.30 13.36 13.01
N ARG A 692 2.41 14.24 13.44
CA ARG A 692 2.30 14.73 14.83
C ARG A 692 1.47 13.79 15.70
N PHE A 693 2.00 12.58 15.90
CA PHE A 693 1.41 11.57 16.78
C PHE A 693 1.25 12.05 18.24
N ASP A 694 2.10 12.98 18.67
CA ASP A 694 2.01 13.68 19.95
C ASP A 694 0.68 14.43 20.15
N LEU A 695 -0.02 14.83 19.09
CA LEU A 695 -1.34 15.46 19.21
C LEU A 695 -2.42 14.46 19.63
N GLY A 696 -2.39 13.23 19.10
CA GLY A 696 -3.34 12.16 19.47
C GLY A 696 -3.07 11.54 20.84
N ASP A 697 -1.82 11.60 21.31
CA ASP A 697 -1.43 11.11 22.64
C ASP A 697 -1.62 12.14 23.75
N ALA A 698 -1.78 13.42 23.42
CA ALA A 698 -2.04 14.49 24.38
C ALA A 698 -3.50 14.44 24.89
N ASP A 699 -3.70 13.87 26.08
CA ASP A 699 -5.00 13.79 26.79
C ASP A 699 -5.66 15.16 27.04
N TYR A 700 -4.87 16.23 27.10
CA TYR A 700 -5.34 17.62 27.18
C TYR A 700 -5.81 18.21 25.83
N LEU A 701 -5.74 17.46 24.73
CA LEU A 701 -6.23 17.84 23.40
C LEU A 701 -7.36 16.93 22.89
N ARG A 702 -8.28 17.51 22.14
CA ARG A 702 -9.47 16.85 21.56
C ARG A 702 -9.16 15.82 20.49
N TYR A 703 -7.95 15.83 19.92
CA TYR A 703 -7.45 14.77 19.04
C TYR A 703 -7.44 13.40 19.74
N HIS A 704 -7.16 13.38 21.05
CA HIS A 704 -7.19 12.15 21.85
C HIS A 704 -8.56 11.46 21.79
N GLY A 705 -9.66 12.21 21.92
CA GLY A 705 -11.01 11.64 21.82
C GLY A 705 -11.35 11.07 20.44
N LEU A 706 -10.76 11.62 19.37
CA LEU A 706 -10.88 11.04 18.02
C LEU A 706 -10.08 9.72 17.91
N GLN A 707 -8.87 9.68 18.46
CA GLN A 707 -8.03 8.49 18.54
C GLN A 707 -8.70 7.35 19.34
N GLU A 708 -9.31 7.69 20.47
CA GLU A 708 -10.01 6.74 21.33
C GLU A 708 -11.29 6.20 20.66
N PHE A 709 -12.00 7.03 19.89
CA PHE A 709 -13.13 6.58 19.09
C PHE A 709 -12.70 5.63 17.96
N ASP A 710 -11.58 5.91 17.29
CA ASP A 710 -11.02 4.98 16.30
C ASP A 710 -10.72 3.63 16.91
N ARG A 711 -10.02 3.60 18.05
CA ARG A 711 -9.73 2.35 18.77
C ARG A 711 -11.00 1.58 19.12
N ALA A 712 -12.02 2.26 19.64
CA ALA A 712 -13.30 1.64 19.95
C ALA A 712 -14.00 1.08 18.70
N MET A 713 -13.92 1.79 17.57
CA MET A 713 -14.45 1.35 16.28
C MET A 713 -13.73 0.11 15.72
N GLN A 714 -12.40 0.03 15.80
CA GLN A 714 -11.66 -1.16 15.34
C GLN A 714 -11.96 -2.39 16.21
N HIS A 715 -12.01 -2.25 17.54
CA HIS A 715 -12.35 -3.36 18.44
C HIS A 715 -13.83 -3.76 18.37
N LEU A 716 -14.75 -2.87 18.00
CA LEU A 716 -16.14 -3.23 17.72
C LEU A 716 -16.22 -4.25 16.56
N GLU A 717 -15.47 -4.03 15.48
CA GLU A 717 -15.38 -5.01 14.38
C GLU A 717 -14.66 -6.29 14.82
N GLU A 718 -13.63 -6.20 15.66
CA GLU A 718 -12.96 -7.38 16.21
C GLU A 718 -13.89 -8.26 17.04
N LYS A 719 -14.74 -7.65 17.89
CA LYS A 719 -15.71 -8.36 18.74
C LYS A 719 -16.90 -8.94 17.95
N TYR A 720 -17.38 -8.23 16.93
CA TYR A 720 -18.65 -8.56 16.26
C TYR A 720 -18.52 -9.10 14.83
N GLY A 721 -17.43 -8.83 14.11
CA GLY A 721 -17.19 -9.29 12.74
C GLY A 721 -18.25 -8.85 11.72
N PHE A 722 -18.72 -7.61 11.81
CA PHE A 722 -19.84 -7.11 11.01
C PHE A 722 -19.43 -6.81 9.56
N MET A 723 -18.19 -6.39 9.28
CA MET A 723 -17.78 -6.06 7.90
C MET A 723 -17.88 -7.24 6.95
N THR A 724 -17.68 -8.48 7.41
CA THR A 724 -17.80 -9.69 6.58
C THR A 724 -19.11 -10.47 6.77
N SER A 725 -20.09 -9.90 7.48
CA SER A 725 -21.41 -10.50 7.61
C SER A 725 -22.21 -10.44 6.30
N GLU A 726 -22.81 -11.56 5.90
CA GLU A 726 -23.81 -11.63 4.83
C GLU A 726 -25.07 -10.82 5.15
N HIS A 727 -25.43 -10.66 6.43
CA HIS A 727 -26.55 -9.80 6.80
C HIS A 727 -26.17 -8.32 6.72
N GLN A 728 -26.78 -7.62 5.77
CA GLN A 728 -26.83 -6.16 5.66
C GLN A 728 -28.27 -5.74 5.31
N PHE A 729 -28.83 -4.80 6.05
CA PHE A 729 -30.17 -4.29 5.76
C PHE A 729 -30.31 -2.81 6.16
N ILE A 730 -30.56 -1.92 5.19
CA ILE A 730 -30.80 -0.50 5.46
C ILE A 730 -32.30 -0.29 5.66
N SER A 731 -32.73 -0.15 6.93
CA SER A 731 -34.13 0.03 7.29
C SER A 731 -34.60 1.48 7.11
N ARG A 732 -33.71 2.46 7.33
CA ARG A 732 -34.04 3.89 7.23
C ARG A 732 -32.92 4.71 6.58
N LYS A 733 -33.35 5.68 5.76
CA LYS A 733 -32.51 6.72 5.12
C LYS A 733 -33.34 7.99 4.96
N ASP A 734 -33.74 8.58 6.09
CA ASP A 734 -34.76 9.61 6.13
C ASP A 734 -34.22 10.99 5.72
N GLU A 735 -34.87 11.60 4.73
CA GLU A 735 -34.48 12.91 4.19
C GLU A 735 -35.03 14.11 4.99
N GLY A 736 -36.03 13.92 5.84
CA GLY A 736 -36.54 14.95 6.74
C GLY A 736 -35.76 14.98 8.04
N ASP A 737 -35.73 13.84 8.74
CA ASP A 737 -35.07 13.71 10.04
C ASP A 737 -33.55 13.63 9.96
N ARG A 738 -33.01 13.37 8.75
CA ARG A 738 -31.57 13.08 8.52
C ARG A 738 -31.06 11.88 9.31
N VAL A 739 -31.95 10.91 9.55
CA VAL A 739 -31.63 9.68 10.28
C VAL A 739 -31.41 8.51 9.33
N ILE A 740 -30.26 7.85 9.47
CA ILE A 740 -29.92 6.60 8.82
C ILE A 740 -29.98 5.48 9.88
N VAL A 741 -30.63 4.36 9.54
CA VAL A 741 -30.63 3.14 10.36
C VAL A 741 -30.35 1.94 9.47
N PHE A 742 -29.45 1.08 9.91
CA PHE A 742 -29.16 -0.18 9.25
C PHE A 742 -28.71 -1.27 10.22
N GLU A 743 -28.87 -2.51 9.80
CA GLU A 743 -28.28 -3.69 10.42
C GLU A 743 -27.08 -4.17 9.58
N ARG A 744 -25.99 -4.53 10.26
CA ARG A 744 -24.84 -5.24 9.67
C ARG A 744 -24.37 -6.27 10.70
N GLY A 745 -24.43 -7.55 10.34
CA GLY A 745 -24.28 -8.63 11.32
C GLY A 745 -25.40 -8.64 12.34
N ASP A 746 -25.04 -8.80 13.62
CA ASP A 746 -25.99 -8.78 14.75
C ASP A 746 -26.10 -7.40 15.43
N LEU A 747 -25.61 -6.34 14.75
CA LEU A 747 -25.60 -4.96 15.24
C LEU A 747 -26.62 -4.10 14.51
N VAL A 748 -27.31 -3.23 15.26
CA VAL A 748 -28.17 -2.16 14.76
C VAL A 748 -27.41 -0.84 14.89
N PHE A 749 -27.19 -0.15 13.78
CA PHE A 749 -26.52 1.14 13.71
C PHE A 749 -27.54 2.26 13.50
N VAL A 750 -27.41 3.35 14.26
CA VAL A 750 -28.30 4.52 14.19
C VAL A 750 -27.44 5.78 14.07
N PHE A 751 -27.65 6.55 13.00
CA PHE A 751 -26.95 7.81 12.74
C PHE A 751 -27.95 8.94 12.61
N ASN A 752 -27.86 9.99 13.43
CA ASN A 752 -28.60 11.23 13.28
C ASN A 752 -27.66 12.32 12.72
N PHE A 753 -27.73 12.57 11.41
CA PHE A 753 -26.97 13.61 10.71
C PHE A 753 -27.63 15.01 10.80
N HIS A 754 -28.76 15.17 11.51
CA HIS A 754 -29.41 16.47 11.62
C HIS A 754 -28.51 17.44 12.37
N TRP A 755 -28.35 18.64 11.82
CA TRP A 755 -27.48 19.70 12.32
C TRP A 755 -27.92 20.35 13.64
N THR A 756 -29.14 20.02 14.14
CA THR A 756 -29.78 20.66 15.31
C THR A 756 -30.80 19.74 16.00
N SER A 757 -31.68 19.06 15.26
CA SER A 757 -32.79 18.27 15.82
C SER A 757 -32.32 17.00 16.52
N SER A 758 -32.81 16.79 17.74
CA SER A 758 -32.63 15.58 18.53
C SER A 758 -33.99 14.91 18.72
N TYR A 759 -34.07 13.59 18.60
CA TYR A 759 -35.35 12.87 18.61
C TYR A 759 -35.48 11.98 19.84
N PHE A 760 -36.57 12.15 20.57
CA PHE A 760 -36.99 11.30 21.69
C PHE A 760 -37.94 10.22 21.18
N ASP A 761 -37.93 9.06 21.84
CA ASP A 761 -38.78 7.91 21.51
C ASP A 761 -38.78 7.54 20.00
N TYR A 762 -37.62 7.66 19.36
CA TYR A 762 -37.47 7.45 17.93
C TYR A 762 -37.53 5.95 17.63
N ARG A 763 -38.62 5.51 17.01
CA ARG A 763 -38.82 4.08 16.68
C ARG A 763 -37.89 3.66 15.55
N ILE A 764 -37.21 2.53 15.74
CA ILE A 764 -36.35 1.90 14.74
C ILE A 764 -36.66 0.41 14.60
N GLY A 765 -36.55 -0.13 13.38
CA GLY A 765 -36.74 -1.56 13.10
C GLY A 765 -35.50 -2.41 13.41
N CYS A 766 -35.70 -3.67 13.78
CA CYS A 766 -34.65 -4.66 14.03
C CYS A 766 -35.11 -6.10 13.68
N SER A 767 -34.16 -6.97 13.33
CA SER A 767 -34.42 -8.34 12.86
C SER A 767 -34.79 -9.31 13.97
N LYS A 768 -34.20 -9.13 15.16
CA LYS A 768 -34.26 -10.09 16.26
C LYS A 768 -34.97 -9.43 17.45
N PRO A 769 -36.07 -10.01 17.97
CA PRO A 769 -36.65 -9.53 19.22
C PRO A 769 -35.72 -9.83 20.39
N GLY A 770 -35.81 -9.03 21.44
CA GLY A 770 -35.05 -9.21 22.67
C GLY A 770 -34.76 -7.90 23.38
N LYS A 771 -33.59 -7.87 24.03
CA LYS A 771 -33.08 -6.74 24.80
C LYS A 771 -31.76 -6.27 24.18
N TYR A 772 -31.73 -5.02 23.76
CA TYR A 772 -30.54 -4.38 23.19
C TYR A 772 -29.84 -3.51 24.24
N LYS A 773 -28.51 -3.41 24.12
CA LYS A 773 -27.62 -2.49 24.88
C LYS A 773 -26.83 -1.63 23.89
N ILE A 774 -26.36 -0.46 24.33
CA ILE A 774 -25.37 0.33 23.59
C ILE A 774 -24.01 -0.39 23.66
N VAL A 775 -23.34 -0.54 22.52
CA VAL A 775 -21.98 -1.12 22.42
C VAL A 775 -20.96 -0.17 21.82
N LEU A 776 -21.40 0.92 21.20
CA LEU A 776 -20.60 2.08 20.86
C LEU A 776 -21.51 3.32 20.81
N ASP A 777 -21.17 4.37 21.56
CA ASP A 777 -21.83 5.68 21.48
C ASP A 777 -20.79 6.75 21.14
N SER A 778 -20.96 7.41 19.99
CA SER A 778 -20.09 8.52 19.61
C SER A 778 -20.29 9.78 20.46
N ASP A 779 -21.38 9.89 21.22
CA ASP A 779 -21.64 10.99 22.14
C ASP A 779 -20.96 10.82 23.52
N ASP A 780 -20.22 9.72 23.75
CA ASP A 780 -19.46 9.54 24.99
C ASP A 780 -18.44 10.70 25.19
N PRO A 781 -18.34 11.30 26.40
CA PRO A 781 -17.35 12.34 26.70
C PRO A 781 -15.90 11.94 26.44
N LEU A 782 -15.54 10.65 26.57
CA LEU A 782 -14.21 10.13 26.19
C LEU A 782 -13.87 10.45 24.74
N PHE A 783 -14.85 10.36 23.85
CA PHE A 783 -14.71 10.64 22.43
C PHE A 783 -14.92 12.13 22.09
N GLY A 784 -15.02 13.00 23.10
CA GLY A 784 -15.37 14.41 22.93
C GLY A 784 -16.84 14.66 22.58
N GLY A 785 -17.75 13.76 22.95
CA GLY A 785 -19.20 13.98 22.89
C GLY A 785 -19.76 14.66 24.16
N PHE A 786 -21.09 14.75 24.25
CA PHE A 786 -21.78 15.48 25.33
C PHE A 786 -22.36 14.58 26.44
N GLY A 787 -22.24 13.26 26.34
CA GLY A 787 -22.71 12.30 27.34
C GLY A 787 -24.22 12.30 27.56
N ARG A 788 -25.01 12.42 26.48
CA ARG A 788 -26.47 12.58 26.55
C ARG A 788 -27.24 11.25 26.64
N LEU A 789 -26.58 10.11 26.46
CA LEU A 789 -27.16 8.77 26.64
C LEU A 789 -26.61 8.13 27.93
N ASP A 790 -27.45 7.33 28.62
CA ASP A 790 -26.97 6.48 29.73
C ASP A 790 -26.56 5.11 29.13
N PRO A 791 -25.26 4.72 29.19
CA PRO A 791 -24.78 3.46 28.63
C PRO A 791 -25.36 2.21 29.33
N LYS A 792 -26.02 2.36 30.49
CA LYS A 792 -26.70 1.27 31.19
C LYS A 792 -28.16 1.07 30.74
N SER A 793 -28.64 1.88 29.79
CA SER A 793 -30.01 1.78 29.27
C SER A 793 -30.24 0.44 28.57
N GLU A 794 -31.37 -0.19 28.89
CA GLU A 794 -31.82 -1.43 28.24
C GLU A 794 -32.97 -1.13 27.28
N TYR A 795 -32.84 -1.56 26.03
CA TYR A 795 -33.76 -1.24 24.94
C TYR A 795 -34.56 -2.48 24.56
N PHE A 796 -35.83 -2.52 24.97
CA PHE A 796 -36.71 -3.68 24.77
C PHE A 796 -37.46 -3.58 23.44
N THR A 797 -37.50 -4.69 22.69
CA THR A 797 -38.23 -4.74 21.42
C THR A 797 -39.74 -4.94 21.61
N PHE A 798 -40.53 -4.23 20.82
CA PHE A 798 -41.95 -4.46 20.61
C PHE A 798 -42.17 -5.35 19.38
N GLU A 799 -43.17 -6.24 19.46
CA GLU A 799 -43.67 -6.98 18.30
C GLU A 799 -44.38 -6.05 17.32
N GLY A 800 -44.32 -6.41 16.03
CA GLY A 800 -45.03 -5.72 14.95
C GLY A 800 -44.07 -5.09 13.94
N ALA A 801 -44.43 -5.23 12.66
CA ALA A 801 -43.57 -4.83 11.56
C ALA A 801 -43.36 -3.31 11.50
N TYR A 802 -42.11 -2.89 11.33
CA TYR A 802 -41.71 -1.48 11.24
C TYR A 802 -40.41 -1.36 10.42
N ASP A 803 -40.32 -0.37 9.54
CA ASP A 803 -39.20 -0.18 8.59
C ASP A 803 -38.77 -1.46 7.82
N GLY A 804 -39.74 -2.32 7.47
CA GLY A 804 -39.47 -3.61 6.80
C GLY A 804 -38.84 -4.68 7.69
N ARG A 805 -38.81 -4.49 9.02
CA ARG A 805 -38.28 -5.43 10.01
C ARG A 805 -39.40 -6.02 10.88
N PRO A 806 -39.26 -7.25 11.41
CA PRO A 806 -40.31 -7.93 12.19
C PRO A 806 -40.50 -7.39 13.62
N SER A 807 -39.52 -6.67 14.15
CA SER A 807 -39.54 -6.11 15.50
C SER A 807 -38.97 -4.69 15.50
N SER A 808 -39.15 -3.96 16.59
CA SER A 808 -38.68 -2.56 16.71
C SER A 808 -38.45 -2.15 18.15
N PHE A 809 -37.61 -1.16 18.39
CA PHE A 809 -37.47 -0.52 19.71
C PHE A 809 -37.41 1.01 19.58
N MET A 810 -37.53 1.72 20.71
CA MET A 810 -37.41 3.18 20.77
C MET A 810 -36.00 3.56 21.20
N VAL A 811 -35.43 4.61 20.61
CA VAL A 811 -34.13 5.17 21.00
C VAL A 811 -34.21 6.69 21.17
N TYR A 812 -33.31 7.26 21.98
CA TYR A 812 -33.03 8.69 21.98
C TYR A 812 -31.86 8.95 21.03
N THR A 813 -32.03 9.84 20.05
CA THR A 813 -31.01 10.14 19.03
C THR A 813 -30.66 11.64 19.03
N PRO A 814 -29.64 12.06 19.78
CA PRO A 814 -29.20 13.44 19.77
C PRO A 814 -28.67 13.86 18.40
N CYS A 815 -28.72 15.16 18.09
CA CYS A 815 -28.17 15.72 16.86
C CYS A 815 -26.66 15.44 16.73
N ARG A 816 -26.24 15.12 15.49
CA ARG A 816 -24.87 14.70 15.13
C ARG A 816 -24.32 13.58 16.03
N THR A 817 -25.04 12.45 16.09
CA THR A 817 -24.58 11.26 16.81
C THR A 817 -24.70 10.00 15.96
N ALA A 818 -23.78 9.06 16.17
CA ALA A 818 -23.90 7.65 15.82
C ALA A 818 -23.90 6.80 17.10
N VAL A 819 -24.82 5.83 17.16
CA VAL A 819 -24.92 4.85 18.25
C VAL A 819 -25.11 3.46 17.65
N VAL A 820 -24.41 2.47 18.20
CA VAL A 820 -24.48 1.07 17.79
C VAL A 820 -25.02 0.22 18.93
N TYR A 821 -25.97 -0.65 18.62
CA TYR A 821 -26.67 -1.49 19.57
C TYR A 821 -26.47 -2.98 19.25
N ALA A 822 -26.31 -3.80 20.28
CA ALA A 822 -26.25 -5.26 20.18
C ALA A 822 -27.25 -5.93 21.13
N LEU A 823 -27.60 -7.18 20.86
CA LEU A 823 -28.39 -8.01 21.78
C LEU A 823 -27.59 -8.35 23.05
N ALA A 824 -28.16 -8.04 24.21
CA ALA A 824 -27.54 -8.21 25.52
C ALA A 824 -26.98 -9.63 25.76
N ASP A 825 -27.77 -10.66 25.46
CA ASP A 825 -27.43 -12.05 25.75
C ASP A 825 -26.23 -12.55 24.93
N ARG A 826 -25.93 -11.91 23.79
CA ARG A 826 -24.76 -12.21 22.94
C ARG A 826 -23.53 -11.45 23.41
N ASP A 827 -23.70 -10.22 23.88
CA ASP A 827 -22.63 -9.38 24.40
C ASP A 827 -22.03 -9.99 25.68
N ASP A 828 -22.89 -10.37 26.63
CA ASP A 828 -22.53 -11.05 27.88
C ASP A 828 -21.85 -12.41 27.62
N ALA A 829 -22.24 -13.11 26.54
CA ALA A 829 -21.62 -14.37 26.12
C ALA A 829 -20.22 -14.16 25.49
N LEU A 830 -20.03 -13.10 24.70
CA LEU A 830 -18.72 -12.75 24.14
C LEU A 830 -17.74 -12.30 25.23
N GLU A 831 -18.19 -11.51 26.21
CA GLU A 831 -17.37 -11.14 27.38
C GLU A 831 -16.95 -12.34 28.24
N SER A 832 -17.71 -13.45 28.20
CA SER A 832 -17.35 -14.69 28.91
C SER A 832 -16.26 -15.53 28.21
N LEU A 833 -15.95 -15.22 26.95
CA LEU A 833 -14.95 -15.93 26.14
C LEU A 833 -13.60 -15.21 26.06
N ASP A 834 -13.55 -13.91 26.35
CA ASP A 834 -12.29 -13.17 26.51
C ASP A 834 -11.61 -13.51 27.85
N PRO A 835 -10.38 -14.05 27.84
CA PRO A 835 -9.59 -14.10 29.06
C PRO A 835 -9.27 -12.66 29.48
N LYS A 836 -9.67 -12.27 30.69
CA LYS A 836 -9.24 -11.01 31.30
C LYS A 836 -7.69 -10.96 31.33
N PRO A 837 -7.09 -9.77 31.11
CA PRO A 837 -5.66 -9.60 30.85
C PRO A 837 -4.74 -10.11 31.97
#